data_AF-W7KK92-F1
#
_entry.id   AF-W7KK92-F1
#
_cell.length_a   1.000
_cell.length_b   1.000
_cell.length_c   1.000
_cell.angle_alpha   90.00
_cell.angle_beta   90.00
_cell.angle_gamma   90.00
#
_symmetry.space_group_name_H-M   'P 1'
#
loop_
_entity.id
_entity.type
_entity.pdbx_description
1 polymer ?
#
loop_
_entity_poly.entity_id
_entity_poly.type
_entity_poly.pdbx_seq_one_letter_code
_entity_poly.pdbx_strand_id
1 'polypeptide(L)'
;MISPSGCGVFGVLRKPNAPKVEGKKVVEAIDLVRFRGSDKGAGFAVFNLREGNTYVVKVFYDGDKEELKRILEDNGIKVVGESATYGELCDCKFEITLGNIVQLKKLTRNLNETLWEKRKGRVYSVGKGLDVFKGVGYPKDIANAYDVEKYSGDMWLAHTRQPTNSPGHFPYWSHPFSTFDVAIVHNGDVSSFGANVEFLTSRGWGGFVGTDSEVMAFLFEELVSEGLSVEEAMKVMMNPSRKSGLLSPEEDYMYRNARLDGPFTAIIGYNSGDDLYMIGIADRSKFRPVIIGEDEYYYYVASEESQIRLLSKNARVWTLSPGSYFIVSLKRGVISYGRTVEELESFSPPPTFTTSDYDIDASKVGYKDLNKEIMKVDKKEVNVINVMSHRFIGISFPRTGKIVRLYGVVGNVLANLNENNEFYVYGNVADDCCDTMHGGKVVIFGDARDVLGQALQGGKVFVKGNAGNRVGIQMREYQNKRPYLLIGGRVDDYLGEYMAGGVIVVFNNTKSSPTGNYVGSGMVGGRIYVRGRLDPGRLGLQPNKVEVIKLLKALMLDNLITEKEIDELRDLPYIELMDRLQGDAKRFAKKMFEEKVGIPTYEYRELTEEEVKELLPVVSEYDRDLGTKYVDFLGERFTVVRPRKD
;
A
#
# COMPACT_ATOMS: atom_id res chain seq x y z
N MET A 1 -0.37 -23.76 -14.24
CA MET A 1 -1.33 -22.63 -14.19
C MET A 1 -0.80 -21.59 -13.20
N ILE A 2 -0.63 -20.32 -13.60
CA ILE A 2 -0.36 -19.21 -12.68
C ILE A 2 -1.73 -18.79 -12.15
N SER A 3 -1.98 -18.92 -10.84
CA SER A 3 -3.15 -18.28 -10.24
C SER A 3 -2.74 -16.84 -9.92
N PRO A 4 -3.25 -15.83 -10.64
CA PRO A 4 -2.87 -14.44 -10.41
C PRO A 4 -3.28 -14.02 -8.98
N SER A 5 -2.47 -13.20 -8.33
CA SER A 5 -2.74 -12.71 -6.97
C SER A 5 -3.28 -11.27 -6.90
N GLY A 6 -3.23 -10.51 -7.99
CA GLY A 6 -3.67 -9.09 -8.04
C GLY A 6 -2.99 -8.29 -9.15
N CYS A 7 -3.12 -6.96 -9.18
CA CYS A 7 -2.32 -6.17 -10.11
C CYS A 7 -0.90 -5.94 -9.57
N GLY A 8 0.04 -5.54 -10.42
CA GLY A 8 1.35 -5.02 -10.01
C GLY A 8 1.54 -3.61 -10.55
N VAL A 9 2.05 -2.71 -9.72
CA VAL A 9 2.37 -1.32 -10.07
C VAL A 9 3.86 -1.05 -9.84
N PHE A 10 4.43 -0.22 -10.71
CA PHE A 10 5.79 0.28 -10.56
C PHE A 10 5.87 1.72 -11.07
N GLY A 11 6.60 2.56 -10.36
CA GLY A 11 6.84 3.95 -10.69
C GLY A 11 8.28 4.31 -10.32
N VAL A 12 8.94 5.05 -11.21
CA VAL A 12 10.30 5.54 -10.96
C VAL A 12 10.45 6.95 -11.54
N LEU A 13 11.00 7.85 -10.73
CA LEU A 13 11.31 9.22 -11.09
C LEU A 13 12.79 9.49 -10.82
N ARG A 14 13.48 10.08 -11.78
CA ARG A 14 14.88 10.50 -11.58
C ARG A 14 15.00 11.77 -10.74
N LYS A 15 16.14 11.94 -10.09
CA LYS A 15 16.57 13.21 -9.49
C LYS A 15 17.07 14.18 -10.57
N PRO A 16 17.08 15.52 -10.35
CA PRO A 16 17.44 16.52 -11.37
C PRO A 16 18.71 16.24 -12.17
N ASN A 17 19.75 15.73 -11.51
CA ASN A 17 21.07 15.47 -12.10
C ASN A 17 21.32 14.00 -12.40
N ALA A 18 20.34 13.13 -12.16
CA ALA A 18 20.44 11.71 -12.45
C ALA A 18 20.15 11.44 -13.94
N PRO A 19 20.74 10.38 -14.53
CA PRO A 19 20.43 9.99 -15.89
C PRO A 19 18.97 9.57 -16.03
N LYS A 20 18.40 9.78 -17.22
CA LYS A 20 17.07 9.28 -17.56
C LYS A 20 16.99 7.78 -17.34
N VAL A 21 15.83 7.32 -16.89
CA VAL A 21 15.58 5.91 -16.63
C VAL A 21 15.36 5.20 -17.96
N GLU A 22 16.17 4.18 -18.21
CA GLU A 22 16.06 3.31 -19.39
C GLU A 22 14.82 2.42 -19.29
N GLY A 23 14.04 2.35 -20.37
CA GLY A 23 12.82 1.54 -20.44
C GLY A 23 13.07 0.06 -20.15
N LYS A 24 14.24 -0.47 -20.53
CA LYS A 24 14.66 -1.85 -20.22
C LYS A 24 14.59 -2.16 -18.73
N LYS A 25 15.10 -1.27 -17.87
CA LYS A 25 15.08 -1.46 -16.41
C LYS A 25 13.65 -1.48 -15.86
N VAL A 26 12.77 -0.66 -16.44
CA VAL A 26 11.34 -0.59 -16.08
C VAL A 26 10.62 -1.88 -16.46
N VAL A 27 10.89 -2.42 -17.65
CA VAL A 27 10.35 -3.70 -18.13
C VAL A 27 10.79 -4.85 -17.21
N GLU A 28 12.07 -4.92 -16.87
CA GLU A 28 12.59 -5.95 -15.95
C GLU A 28 11.94 -5.86 -14.55
N ALA A 29 11.75 -4.64 -14.02
CA ALA A 29 11.15 -4.42 -12.70
C ALA A 29 9.67 -4.82 -12.62
N ILE A 30 8.87 -4.53 -13.65
CA ILE A 30 7.45 -4.92 -13.65
C ILE A 30 7.27 -6.41 -14.00
N ASP A 31 8.12 -6.97 -14.86
CA ASP A 31 8.07 -8.40 -15.21
C ASP A 31 8.44 -9.31 -14.02
N LEU A 32 9.26 -8.83 -13.09
CA LEU A 32 9.57 -9.54 -11.85
C LEU A 32 8.30 -9.91 -11.05
N VAL A 33 7.30 -9.03 -11.07
CA VAL A 33 6.00 -9.23 -10.39
C VAL A 33 4.88 -9.63 -11.37
N ARG A 34 5.21 -10.08 -12.59
CA ARG A 34 4.21 -10.52 -13.59
C ARG A 34 3.26 -11.59 -13.06
N PHE A 35 3.71 -12.41 -12.11
CA PHE A 35 2.90 -13.46 -11.48
C PHE A 35 1.70 -12.91 -10.71
N ARG A 36 1.70 -11.61 -10.36
CA ARG A 36 0.55 -10.98 -9.74
C ARG A 36 -0.59 -10.92 -10.75
N GLY A 37 -0.31 -10.48 -11.98
CA GLY A 37 -1.29 -10.29 -13.05
C GLY A 37 -1.52 -11.49 -13.98
N SER A 38 -2.29 -11.25 -15.03
CA SER A 38 -2.57 -12.17 -16.14
C SER A 38 -2.19 -11.54 -17.48
N ASP A 39 -2.42 -12.27 -18.56
CA ASP A 39 -2.27 -11.84 -19.96
C ASP A 39 -3.33 -10.82 -20.41
N LYS A 40 -4.20 -10.35 -19.50
CA LYS A 40 -5.37 -9.50 -19.81
C LYS A 40 -5.08 -8.00 -19.76
N GLY A 41 -3.82 -7.60 -19.68
CA GLY A 41 -3.44 -6.21 -19.82
C GLY A 41 -2.12 -5.87 -19.13
N ALA A 42 -1.29 -5.13 -19.85
CA ALA A 42 -0.11 -4.48 -19.30
C ALA A 42 0.14 -3.16 -20.02
N GLY A 43 1.01 -2.34 -19.45
CA GLY A 43 1.40 -1.11 -20.11
C GLY A 43 2.39 -0.29 -19.32
N PHE A 44 2.83 0.77 -19.97
CA PHE A 44 3.87 1.70 -19.55
C PHE A 44 3.41 3.12 -19.88
N ALA A 45 3.78 4.08 -19.03
CA ALA A 45 3.71 5.50 -19.33
C ALA A 45 5.09 6.08 -19.12
N VAL A 46 5.61 6.78 -20.13
CA VAL A 46 6.85 7.54 -20.03
C VAL A 46 6.54 9.02 -20.02
N PHE A 47 7.20 9.74 -19.12
CA PHE A 47 7.11 11.18 -19.00
C PHE A 47 8.46 11.81 -19.30
N ASN A 48 8.43 12.89 -20.06
CA ASN A 48 9.58 13.75 -20.29
C ASN A 48 9.18 15.22 -20.19
N LEU A 49 9.98 16.03 -19.50
CA LEU A 49 9.84 17.49 -19.62
C LEU A 49 10.27 17.90 -21.03
N ARG A 50 9.34 18.48 -21.78
CA ARG A 50 9.57 18.97 -23.15
C ARG A 50 9.28 20.45 -23.24
N GLU A 51 10.06 21.15 -24.05
CA GLU A 51 9.78 22.53 -24.45
C GLU A 51 8.95 22.56 -25.74
N GLY A 52 8.21 23.65 -26.00
CA GLY A 52 7.38 23.81 -27.20
C GLY A 52 5.89 23.49 -27.03
N ASN A 53 5.14 23.52 -28.14
CA ASN A 53 3.67 23.43 -28.17
C ASN A 53 3.16 22.20 -28.96
N THR A 54 3.97 21.14 -29.01
CA THR A 54 3.59 19.88 -29.67
C THR A 54 3.01 18.90 -28.65
N TYR A 55 1.86 18.33 -28.98
CA TYR A 55 1.18 17.32 -28.18
C TYR A 55 1.10 16.01 -28.96
N VAL A 56 1.07 14.90 -28.24
CA VAL A 56 0.85 13.57 -28.81
C VAL A 56 -0.54 13.11 -28.39
N VAL A 57 -1.36 12.70 -29.36
CA VAL A 57 -2.67 12.08 -29.15
C VAL A 57 -2.61 10.67 -29.70
N LYS A 58 -2.94 9.67 -28.87
CA LYS A 58 -3.07 8.28 -29.32
C LYS A 58 -4.49 7.77 -29.11
N VAL A 59 -4.98 7.08 -30.13
CA VAL A 59 -6.36 6.63 -30.24
C VAL A 59 -6.37 5.18 -30.69
N PHE A 60 -7.06 4.34 -29.93
CA PHE A 60 -7.49 3.04 -30.41
C PHE A 60 -8.80 3.22 -31.17
N TYR A 61 -8.89 2.77 -32.41
CA TYR A 61 -10.01 3.09 -33.29
C TYR A 61 -10.40 1.95 -34.23
N ASP A 62 -11.69 1.67 -34.32
CA ASP A 62 -12.32 0.75 -35.27
C ASP A 62 -12.68 1.51 -36.57
N GLY A 63 -11.63 1.86 -37.31
CA GLY A 63 -11.69 2.60 -38.56
C GLY A 63 -10.31 3.05 -39.02
N ASP A 64 -10.28 4.01 -39.94
CA ASP A 64 -9.02 4.51 -40.52
C ASP A 64 -8.53 5.79 -39.81
N LYS A 65 -7.20 5.95 -39.71
CA LYS A 65 -6.54 7.15 -39.18
C LYS A 65 -6.95 8.42 -39.93
N GLU A 66 -7.28 8.32 -41.22
CA GLU A 66 -7.67 9.47 -42.05
C GLU A 66 -9.00 10.08 -41.61
N GLU A 67 -9.92 9.26 -41.05
CA GLU A 67 -11.17 9.77 -40.48
C GLU A 67 -10.91 10.56 -39.21
N LEU A 68 -10.07 10.03 -38.31
CA LEU A 68 -9.66 10.74 -37.10
C LEU A 68 -8.91 12.03 -37.41
N LYS A 69 -8.04 12.01 -38.40
CA LYS A 69 -7.31 13.21 -38.85
C LYS A 69 -8.27 14.31 -39.28
N ARG A 70 -9.26 13.99 -40.12
CA ARG A 70 -10.28 14.97 -40.53
C ARG A 70 -11.04 15.52 -39.33
N ILE A 71 -11.44 14.67 -38.39
CA ILE A 71 -12.11 15.12 -37.16
C ILE A 71 -11.24 16.10 -36.37
N LEU A 72 -9.93 15.85 -36.25
CA LEU A 72 -8.99 16.76 -35.59
C LEU A 72 -8.87 18.09 -36.36
N GLU A 73 -8.65 18.04 -37.67
CA GLU A 73 -8.44 19.21 -38.52
C GLU A 73 -9.70 20.09 -38.64
N ASP A 74 -10.89 19.48 -38.76
CA ASP A 74 -12.19 20.17 -38.79
C ASP A 74 -12.49 20.91 -37.48
N ASN A 75 -11.91 20.44 -36.37
CA ASN A 75 -11.98 21.10 -35.06
C ASN A 75 -10.81 22.06 -34.81
N GLY A 76 -10.08 22.46 -35.86
CA GLY A 76 -9.02 23.46 -35.82
C GLY A 76 -7.70 22.97 -35.23
N ILE A 77 -7.49 21.65 -35.16
CA ILE A 77 -6.24 21.06 -34.67
C ILE A 77 -5.33 20.73 -35.84
N LYS A 78 -4.15 21.36 -35.89
CA LYS A 78 -3.16 21.08 -36.93
C LYS A 78 -2.37 19.82 -36.59
N VAL A 79 -2.51 18.79 -37.43
CA VAL A 79 -1.69 17.58 -37.39
C VAL A 79 -0.37 17.84 -38.12
N VAL A 80 0.75 17.59 -37.44
CA VAL A 80 2.12 17.77 -37.97
C VAL A 80 2.83 16.45 -38.22
N GLY A 81 2.37 15.37 -37.59
CA GLY A 81 2.89 14.02 -37.79
C GLY A 81 1.83 12.98 -37.46
N GLU A 82 1.91 11.82 -38.10
CA GLU A 82 0.97 10.74 -37.90
C GLU A 82 1.65 9.38 -38.14
N SER A 83 1.18 8.37 -37.41
CA SER A 83 1.56 6.97 -37.62
C SER A 83 0.43 6.08 -37.13
N ALA A 84 0.28 4.89 -37.70
CA ALA A 84 -0.72 3.94 -37.27
C ALA A 84 -0.20 2.51 -37.42
N THR A 85 -0.55 1.67 -36.45
CA THR A 85 -0.37 0.22 -36.52
C THR A 85 -1.77 -0.41 -36.56
N TYR A 86 -2.01 -1.28 -37.54
CA TYR A 86 -3.31 -1.91 -37.74
C TYR A 86 -3.30 -3.34 -37.18
N GLY A 87 -4.21 -3.61 -36.25
CA GLY A 87 -4.54 -4.94 -35.74
C GLY A 87 -6.07 -5.14 -35.75
N GLU A 88 -6.62 -5.70 -34.67
CA GLU A 88 -8.08 -5.70 -34.45
C GLU A 88 -8.66 -4.28 -34.33
N LEU A 89 -7.83 -3.34 -33.87
CA LEU A 89 -8.09 -1.91 -33.86
C LEU A 89 -6.88 -1.19 -34.48
N CYS A 90 -7.10 -0.02 -35.07
CA CYS A 90 -6.02 0.92 -35.37
C CYS A 90 -5.49 1.48 -34.05
N ASP A 91 -4.18 1.35 -33.81
CA ASP A 91 -3.46 2.16 -32.84
C ASP A 91 -2.87 3.36 -33.57
N CYS A 92 -3.63 4.44 -33.59
CA CYS A 92 -3.30 5.63 -34.34
C CYS A 92 -2.64 6.67 -33.42
N LYS A 93 -1.48 7.21 -33.82
CA LYS A 93 -0.74 8.27 -33.12
C LYS A 93 -0.70 9.53 -33.99
N PHE A 94 -1.09 10.66 -33.42
CA PHE A 94 -1.03 11.98 -34.04
C PHE A 94 -0.13 12.91 -33.21
N GLU A 95 0.77 13.60 -33.88
CA GLU A 95 1.52 14.72 -33.34
C GLU A 95 0.84 16.00 -33.82
N ILE A 96 0.43 16.84 -32.87
CA ILE A 96 -0.39 18.02 -33.14
C ILE A 96 0.25 19.27 -32.55
N THR A 97 0.01 20.42 -33.19
CA THR A 97 0.44 21.73 -32.68
C THR A 97 -0.77 22.61 -32.41
N LEU A 98 -0.77 23.30 -31.27
CA LEU A 98 -1.92 24.10 -30.83
C LEU A 98 -1.53 25.47 -30.28
N GLY A 99 -2.43 26.43 -30.48
CA GLY A 99 -2.41 27.73 -29.79
C GLY A 99 -3.24 27.75 -28.50
N ASN A 100 -4.18 26.82 -28.30
CA ASN A 100 -5.07 26.80 -27.12
C ASN A 100 -5.27 25.38 -26.56
N ILE A 101 -4.83 25.16 -25.31
CA ILE A 101 -4.95 23.88 -24.60
C ILE A 101 -6.40 23.53 -24.22
N VAL A 102 -7.24 24.53 -23.95
CA VAL A 102 -8.65 24.35 -23.56
C VAL A 102 -9.45 23.69 -24.70
N GLN A 103 -9.13 24.07 -25.94
CA GLN A 103 -9.76 23.49 -27.13
C GLN A 103 -9.41 22.00 -27.28
N LEU A 104 -8.16 21.61 -27.03
CA LEU A 104 -7.76 20.20 -27.06
C LEU A 104 -8.42 19.40 -25.94
N LYS A 105 -8.49 19.97 -24.73
CA LYS A 105 -9.23 19.37 -23.59
C LYS A 105 -10.66 19.06 -23.97
N LYS A 106 -11.37 20.07 -24.48
CA LYS A 106 -12.77 19.91 -24.91
C LYS A 106 -12.91 18.89 -26.04
N LEU A 107 -12.06 18.95 -27.07
CA LEU A 107 -12.14 18.03 -28.20
C LEU A 107 -11.90 16.58 -27.75
N THR A 108 -10.89 16.35 -26.90
CA THR A 108 -10.56 15.00 -26.45
C THR A 108 -11.69 14.40 -25.64
N ARG A 109 -12.33 15.19 -24.75
CA ARG A 109 -13.52 14.75 -23.99
C ARG A 109 -14.68 14.39 -24.93
N ASN A 110 -15.03 15.29 -25.85
CA ASN A 110 -16.12 15.07 -26.82
C ASN A 110 -15.86 13.86 -27.74
N LEU A 111 -14.62 13.71 -28.21
CA LEU A 111 -14.21 12.59 -29.06
C LEU A 111 -14.33 11.28 -28.29
N ASN A 112 -13.89 11.26 -27.04
CA ASN A 112 -14.00 10.11 -26.16
C ASN A 112 -15.45 9.70 -25.88
N GLU A 113 -16.36 10.65 -25.65
CA GLU A 113 -17.79 10.40 -25.53
C GLU A 113 -18.36 9.79 -26.83
N THR A 114 -18.12 10.46 -27.96
CA THR A 114 -18.65 10.06 -29.26
C THR A 114 -18.16 8.67 -29.69
N LEU A 115 -16.85 8.42 -29.56
CA LEU A 115 -16.24 7.16 -29.93
C LEU A 115 -16.73 6.02 -29.03
N TRP A 116 -16.91 6.28 -27.74
CA TRP A 116 -17.35 5.27 -26.80
C TRP A 116 -18.83 4.91 -26.98
N GLU A 117 -19.72 5.90 -27.15
CA GLU A 117 -21.14 5.68 -27.44
C GLU A 117 -21.35 4.85 -28.70
N LYS A 118 -20.58 5.15 -29.76
CA LYS A 118 -20.61 4.42 -31.03
C LYS A 118 -19.84 3.11 -31.01
N ARG A 119 -19.17 2.77 -29.89
CA ARG A 119 -18.25 1.63 -29.76
C ARG A 119 -17.17 1.58 -30.84
N LYS A 120 -16.70 2.76 -31.24
CA LYS A 120 -15.76 2.97 -32.34
C LYS A 120 -14.32 3.21 -31.89
N GLY A 121 -14.06 3.52 -30.63
CA GLY A 121 -12.69 3.76 -30.19
C GLY A 121 -12.54 4.47 -28.85
N ARG A 122 -11.30 4.85 -28.54
CA ARG A 122 -10.95 5.57 -27.32
C ARG A 122 -9.62 6.31 -27.49
N VAL A 123 -9.58 7.59 -27.15
CA VAL A 123 -8.33 8.30 -26.89
C VAL A 123 -7.77 7.80 -25.57
N TYR A 124 -6.58 7.20 -25.61
CA TYR A 124 -5.99 6.55 -24.43
C TYR A 124 -4.69 7.20 -23.95
N SER A 125 -4.14 8.14 -24.73
CA SER A 125 -2.97 8.95 -24.39
C SER A 125 -3.15 10.35 -24.98
N VAL A 126 -3.05 11.37 -24.14
CA VAL A 126 -2.96 12.76 -24.58
C VAL A 126 -2.03 13.54 -23.65
N GLY A 127 -1.07 14.25 -24.22
CA GLY A 127 -0.16 15.07 -23.44
C GLY A 127 1.00 15.62 -24.25
N LYS A 128 1.72 16.56 -23.64
CA LYS A 128 2.94 17.14 -24.18
C LYS A 128 4.16 16.33 -23.81
N GLY A 129 4.23 15.88 -22.56
CA GLY A 129 5.34 15.12 -21.99
C GLY A 129 5.06 13.63 -21.81
N LEU A 130 3.79 13.23 -21.89
CA LEU A 130 3.32 11.87 -21.67
C LEU A 130 3.22 11.06 -22.97
N ASP A 131 3.76 9.85 -22.93
CA ASP A 131 3.56 8.82 -23.94
C ASP A 131 3.16 7.49 -23.28
N VAL A 132 1.98 6.97 -23.60
CA VAL A 132 1.45 5.70 -23.05
C VAL A 132 1.57 4.57 -24.08
N PHE A 133 2.01 3.42 -23.61
CA PHE A 133 2.10 2.15 -24.35
C PHE A 133 1.29 1.11 -23.58
N LYS A 134 0.21 0.58 -24.15
CA LYS A 134 -0.63 -0.37 -23.42
C LYS A 134 -1.35 -1.32 -24.36
N GLY A 135 -1.62 -2.53 -23.87
CA GLY A 135 -2.34 -3.52 -24.64
C GLY A 135 -2.64 -4.79 -23.87
N VAL A 136 -3.27 -5.75 -24.55
CA VAL A 136 -3.56 -7.07 -23.99
C VAL A 136 -2.32 -7.95 -24.14
N GLY A 137 -1.80 -8.44 -23.03
CA GLY A 137 -0.59 -9.24 -22.95
C GLY A 137 0.12 -9.07 -21.60
N TYR A 138 1.24 -9.77 -21.43
CA TYR A 138 2.14 -9.55 -20.30
C TYR A 138 3.04 -8.34 -20.56
N PRO A 139 3.70 -7.77 -19.52
CA PRO A 139 4.56 -6.60 -19.68
C PRO A 139 5.61 -6.72 -20.78
N LYS A 140 6.25 -7.89 -20.94
CA LYS A 140 7.23 -8.14 -22.02
C LYS A 140 6.62 -8.14 -23.42
N ASP A 141 5.39 -8.63 -23.57
CA ASP A 141 4.71 -8.64 -24.86
C ASP A 141 4.45 -7.20 -25.34
N ILE A 142 3.97 -6.36 -24.42
CA ILE A 142 3.73 -4.94 -24.68
C ILE A 142 5.04 -4.19 -24.88
N ALA A 143 6.07 -4.49 -24.09
CA ALA A 143 7.39 -3.89 -24.25
C ALA A 143 7.97 -4.15 -25.65
N ASN A 144 7.83 -5.37 -26.16
CA ASN A 144 8.29 -5.75 -27.50
C ASN A 144 7.44 -5.09 -28.60
N ALA A 145 6.10 -5.05 -28.44
CA ALA A 145 5.20 -4.46 -29.43
C ALA A 145 5.45 -2.96 -29.67
N TYR A 146 5.89 -2.25 -28.64
CA TYR A 146 6.15 -0.80 -28.68
C TYR A 146 7.64 -0.43 -28.60
N ASP A 147 8.56 -1.42 -28.66
CA ASP A 147 10.01 -1.20 -28.51
C ASP A 147 10.37 -0.39 -27.24
N VAL A 148 9.65 -0.59 -26.13
CA VAL A 148 9.78 0.21 -24.88
C VAL A 148 11.21 0.26 -24.36
N GLU A 149 11.99 -0.81 -24.56
CA GLU A 149 13.39 -0.89 -24.13
C GLU A 149 14.30 0.14 -24.80
N LYS A 150 13.92 0.69 -25.96
CA LYS A 150 14.69 1.72 -26.69
C LYS A 150 14.47 3.13 -26.15
N TYR A 151 13.49 3.32 -25.27
CA TYR A 151 13.15 4.64 -24.72
C TYR A 151 13.89 4.92 -23.42
N SER A 152 14.14 6.21 -23.16
CA SER A 152 14.58 6.71 -21.86
C SER A 152 13.68 7.88 -21.44
N GLY A 153 13.34 7.95 -20.15
CA GLY A 153 12.37 8.90 -19.61
C GLY A 153 12.84 9.57 -18.33
N ASP A 154 12.26 10.74 -18.03
CA ASP A 154 12.45 11.40 -16.74
C ASP A 154 11.68 10.66 -15.62
N MET A 155 10.48 10.16 -15.96
CA MET A 155 9.63 9.35 -15.09
C MET A 155 8.96 8.24 -15.88
N TRP A 156 8.74 7.10 -15.23
CA TRP A 156 8.00 5.97 -15.77
C TRP A 156 6.96 5.47 -14.79
N LEU A 157 5.82 5.04 -15.32
CA LEU A 157 4.89 4.15 -14.64
C LEU A 157 4.74 2.86 -15.45
N ALA A 158 4.58 1.73 -14.77
CA ALA A 158 4.35 0.44 -15.39
C ALA A 158 3.33 -0.39 -14.60
N HIS A 159 2.60 -1.24 -15.31
CA HIS A 159 1.53 -2.04 -14.73
C HIS A 159 1.41 -3.43 -15.37
N THR A 160 1.06 -4.41 -14.54
CA THR A 160 0.57 -5.73 -14.95
C THR A 160 -0.78 -5.99 -14.30
N ARG A 161 -1.79 -6.37 -15.10
CA ARG A 161 -3.19 -6.36 -14.69
C ARG A 161 -3.71 -7.73 -14.29
N GLN A 162 -4.56 -7.77 -13.26
CA GLN A 162 -5.53 -8.84 -13.06
C GLN A 162 -6.95 -8.24 -13.13
N PRO A 163 -7.75 -8.54 -14.17
CA PRO A 163 -9.09 -7.99 -14.27
C PRO A 163 -9.99 -8.53 -13.17
N THR A 164 -10.66 -7.63 -12.44
CA THR A 164 -11.71 -7.95 -11.47
C THR A 164 -13.08 -7.51 -11.97
N ASN A 165 -13.16 -6.33 -12.60
CA ASN A 165 -14.42 -5.66 -12.92
C ASN A 165 -14.65 -5.36 -14.42
N SER A 166 -13.75 -5.78 -15.32
CA SER A 166 -13.96 -5.58 -16.77
C SER A 166 -13.47 -6.75 -17.62
N PRO A 167 -14.00 -6.91 -18.86
CA PRO A 167 -13.76 -8.11 -19.68
C PRO A 167 -12.28 -8.31 -20.06
N GLY A 168 -11.51 -7.23 -20.16
CA GLY A 168 -10.06 -7.30 -20.46
C GLY A 168 -9.71 -7.86 -21.84
N HIS A 169 -10.67 -7.88 -22.78
CA HIS A 169 -10.46 -8.37 -24.15
C HIS A 169 -9.85 -7.32 -25.08
N PHE A 170 -10.09 -6.04 -24.80
CA PHE A 170 -9.59 -4.93 -25.60
C PHE A 170 -8.56 -4.10 -24.83
N PRO A 171 -7.61 -3.46 -25.53
CA PRO A 171 -6.57 -2.65 -24.92
C PRO A 171 -7.10 -1.42 -24.17
N TYR A 172 -8.35 -1.00 -24.44
CA TYR A 172 -9.02 0.10 -23.73
C TYR A 172 -8.96 -0.03 -22.20
N TRP A 173 -9.16 -1.26 -21.70
CA TRP A 173 -9.19 -1.57 -20.27
C TRP A 173 -7.82 -1.86 -19.65
N SER A 174 -6.76 -1.81 -20.45
CA SER A 174 -5.40 -1.97 -19.94
C SER A 174 -4.92 -0.67 -19.33
N HIS A 175 -4.21 -0.77 -18.21
CA HIS A 175 -3.47 0.35 -17.63
C HIS A 175 -2.19 0.63 -18.45
N PRO A 176 -1.60 1.84 -18.34
CA PRO A 176 -2.09 3.00 -17.58
C PRO A 176 -3.38 3.61 -18.15
N PHE A 177 -4.19 4.19 -17.27
CA PHE A 177 -5.25 5.13 -17.66
C PHE A 177 -4.67 6.52 -17.69
N SER A 178 -5.04 7.33 -18.66
CA SER A 178 -4.48 8.66 -18.81
C SER A 178 -5.50 9.69 -19.25
N THR A 179 -5.20 10.93 -18.90
CA THR A 179 -5.88 12.14 -19.35
C THR A 179 -4.90 13.29 -19.23
N PHE A 180 -4.87 14.21 -20.20
CA PHE A 180 -4.04 15.43 -20.22
C PHE A 180 -2.80 15.45 -19.31
N ASP A 181 -1.71 14.82 -19.75
CA ASP A 181 -0.42 14.81 -19.02
C ASP A 181 -0.50 14.19 -17.59
N VAL A 182 -1.57 13.45 -17.29
CA VAL A 182 -1.77 12.60 -16.12
C VAL A 182 -1.83 11.14 -16.58
N ALA A 183 -1.11 10.24 -15.90
CA ALA A 183 -1.31 8.80 -16.04
C ALA A 183 -1.38 8.12 -14.67
N ILE A 184 -2.24 7.11 -14.55
CA ILE A 184 -2.44 6.35 -13.32
C ILE A 184 -2.29 4.85 -13.57
N VAL A 185 -1.58 4.20 -12.66
CA VAL A 185 -1.57 2.75 -12.48
C VAL A 185 -2.12 2.42 -11.09
N HIS A 186 -3.02 1.45 -11.01
CA HIS A 186 -3.80 1.18 -9.80
C HIS A 186 -3.87 -0.32 -9.54
N ASN A 187 -3.70 -0.71 -8.29
CA ASN A 187 -3.92 -2.05 -7.78
C ASN A 187 -4.93 -2.01 -6.64
N GLY A 188 -6.12 -2.59 -6.87
CA GLY A 188 -7.21 -2.51 -5.92
C GLY A 188 -8.58 -2.53 -6.59
N ASP A 189 -9.58 -2.16 -5.80
CA ASP A 189 -10.95 -1.92 -6.23
C ASP A 189 -11.52 -0.76 -5.39
N VAL A 190 -12.03 0.27 -6.05
CA VAL A 190 -12.54 1.48 -5.39
C VAL A 190 -14.04 1.36 -5.16
N SER A 191 -14.46 1.24 -3.90
CA SER A 191 -15.88 1.13 -3.55
C SER A 191 -16.64 2.44 -3.74
N SER A 192 -15.95 3.58 -3.73
CA SER A 192 -16.54 4.91 -3.98
C SER A 192 -16.83 5.22 -5.45
N PHE A 193 -16.59 4.27 -6.37
CA PHE A 193 -16.70 4.45 -7.82
C PHE A 193 -17.95 5.23 -8.27
N GLY A 194 -19.14 4.83 -7.80
CA GLY A 194 -20.40 5.50 -8.20
C GLY A 194 -20.46 6.97 -7.76
N ALA A 195 -20.02 7.28 -6.54
CA ALA A 195 -19.98 8.66 -6.05
C ALA A 195 -18.97 9.50 -6.84
N ASN A 196 -17.82 8.90 -7.19
CA ASN A 196 -16.78 9.55 -7.98
C ASN A 196 -17.24 9.86 -9.42
N VAL A 197 -17.94 8.92 -10.06
CA VAL A 197 -18.55 9.14 -11.38
C VAL A 197 -19.59 10.26 -11.32
N GLU A 198 -20.44 10.29 -10.28
CA GLU A 198 -21.45 11.36 -10.12
C GLU A 198 -20.80 12.74 -9.98
N PHE A 199 -19.72 12.83 -9.20
CA PHE A 199 -18.94 14.07 -9.03
C PHE A 199 -18.40 14.60 -10.36
N LEU A 200 -17.80 13.71 -11.16
CA LEU A 200 -17.26 14.05 -12.47
C LEU A 200 -18.37 14.39 -13.47
N THR A 201 -19.47 13.63 -13.48
CA THR A 201 -20.61 13.86 -14.37
C THR A 201 -21.25 15.22 -14.11
N SER A 202 -21.38 15.62 -12.84
CA SER A 202 -21.87 16.96 -12.48
C SER A 202 -20.97 18.11 -12.97
N ARG A 203 -19.72 17.80 -13.35
CA ARG A 203 -18.72 18.73 -13.90
C ARG A 203 -18.56 18.58 -15.42
N GLY A 204 -19.44 17.80 -16.06
CA GLY A 204 -19.47 17.65 -17.51
C GLY A 204 -18.48 16.63 -18.06
N TRP A 205 -18.04 15.67 -17.25
CA TRP A 205 -17.31 14.49 -17.74
C TRP A 205 -18.28 13.38 -18.17
N GLY A 206 -18.04 12.79 -19.34
CA GLY A 206 -18.78 11.62 -19.83
C GLY A 206 -17.87 10.58 -20.50
N GLY A 207 -18.49 9.58 -21.14
CA GLY A 207 -17.76 8.60 -21.96
C GLY A 207 -16.81 7.69 -21.18
N PHE A 208 -17.17 7.32 -19.95
CA PHE A 208 -16.38 6.44 -19.09
C PHE A 208 -16.35 5.00 -19.63
N VAL A 209 -15.18 4.37 -19.63
CA VAL A 209 -15.02 2.96 -20.02
C VAL A 209 -15.38 1.97 -18.91
N GLY A 210 -15.79 2.49 -17.76
CA GLY A 210 -16.31 1.72 -16.63
C GLY A 210 -15.24 1.14 -15.71
N THR A 211 -14.15 1.87 -15.48
CA THR A 211 -13.09 1.44 -14.54
C THR A 211 -12.79 2.50 -13.50
N ASP A 212 -12.51 2.06 -12.28
CA ASP A 212 -12.10 2.92 -11.16
C ASP A 212 -10.85 3.76 -11.46
N SER A 213 -9.91 3.18 -12.18
CA SER A 213 -8.59 3.73 -12.44
C SER A 213 -8.66 4.91 -13.41
N GLU A 214 -9.58 4.84 -14.38
CA GLU A 214 -9.93 5.98 -15.23
C GLU A 214 -10.55 7.11 -14.41
N VAL A 215 -11.49 6.77 -13.53
CA VAL A 215 -12.18 7.75 -12.68
C VAL A 215 -11.18 8.43 -11.74
N MET A 216 -10.21 7.71 -11.18
CA MET A 216 -9.12 8.33 -10.40
C MET A 216 -8.32 9.35 -11.22
N ALA A 217 -8.04 9.05 -12.50
CA ALA A 217 -7.25 9.94 -13.35
C ALA A 217 -8.02 11.23 -13.64
N PHE A 218 -9.32 11.11 -13.89
CA PHE A 218 -10.19 12.26 -14.16
C PHE A 218 -10.45 13.08 -12.89
N LEU A 219 -10.61 12.43 -11.73
CA LEU A 219 -10.71 13.12 -10.45
C LEU A 219 -9.48 13.98 -10.18
N PHE A 220 -8.28 13.41 -10.36
CA PHE A 220 -7.05 14.15 -10.17
C PHE A 220 -6.92 15.33 -11.14
N GLU A 221 -7.20 15.11 -12.44
CA GLU A 221 -7.16 16.20 -13.42
C GLU A 221 -8.17 17.30 -13.07
N GLU A 222 -9.38 16.94 -12.67
CA GLU A 222 -10.45 17.89 -12.35
C GLU A 222 -10.08 18.75 -11.15
N LEU A 223 -9.62 18.15 -10.05
CA LEU A 223 -9.21 18.88 -8.85
C LEU A 223 -8.08 19.87 -9.14
N VAL A 224 -7.06 19.44 -9.91
CA VAL A 224 -5.96 20.35 -10.29
C VAL A 224 -6.43 21.43 -11.27
N SER A 225 -7.38 21.12 -12.15
CA SER A 225 -7.96 22.10 -13.10
C SER A 225 -8.85 23.15 -12.40
N GLU A 226 -9.44 22.81 -11.26
CA GLU A 226 -10.14 23.76 -10.37
C GLU A 226 -9.17 24.68 -9.60
N GLY A 227 -7.86 24.45 -9.71
CA GLY A 227 -6.80 25.30 -9.14
C GLY A 227 -6.17 24.77 -7.86
N LEU A 228 -6.52 23.55 -7.43
CA LEU A 228 -5.88 22.92 -6.26
C LEU A 228 -4.44 22.53 -6.60
N SER A 229 -3.54 22.72 -5.64
CA SER A 229 -2.21 22.14 -5.70
C SER A 229 -2.27 20.61 -5.63
N VAL A 230 -1.18 19.95 -6.05
CA VAL A 230 -1.06 18.47 -5.97
C VAL A 230 -1.31 17.96 -4.54
N GLU A 231 -0.83 18.67 -3.52
CA GLU A 231 -1.03 18.29 -2.12
C GLU A 231 -2.49 18.44 -1.69
N GLU A 232 -3.17 19.51 -2.09
CA GLU A 232 -4.60 19.73 -1.79
C GLU A 232 -5.48 18.70 -2.48
N ALA A 233 -5.21 18.39 -3.76
CA ALA A 233 -5.91 17.34 -4.49
C ALA A 233 -5.74 15.98 -3.79
N MET A 234 -4.53 15.64 -3.32
CA MET A 234 -4.30 14.41 -2.56
C MET A 234 -5.01 14.41 -1.20
N LYS A 235 -5.01 15.53 -0.46
CA LYS A 235 -5.76 15.65 0.80
C LYS A 235 -7.25 15.37 0.59
N VAL A 236 -7.84 15.83 -0.52
CA VAL A 236 -9.23 15.54 -0.87
C VAL A 236 -9.41 14.05 -1.22
N MET A 237 -8.63 13.54 -2.19
CA MET A 237 -8.80 12.18 -2.71
C MET A 237 -8.58 11.10 -1.64
N MET A 238 -7.65 11.31 -0.70
CA MET A 238 -7.28 10.32 0.32
C MET A 238 -8.26 10.19 1.49
N ASN A 239 -9.38 10.93 1.47
CA ASN A 239 -10.47 10.80 2.42
C ASN A 239 -10.00 10.84 3.90
N PRO A 240 -9.25 11.87 4.33
CA PRO A 240 -8.72 11.92 5.68
C PRO A 240 -9.85 11.84 6.71
N SER A 241 -9.53 11.29 7.88
CA SER A 241 -10.49 11.25 8.99
C SER A 241 -10.94 12.68 9.32
N ARG A 242 -12.24 12.91 9.47
CA ARG A 242 -12.79 14.19 9.93
C ARG A 242 -12.24 14.62 11.30
N LYS A 243 -11.70 13.69 12.10
CA LYS A 243 -11.01 13.97 13.36
C LYS A 243 -9.70 14.74 13.17
N SER A 244 -9.06 14.61 12.01
CA SER A 244 -7.76 15.24 11.73
C SER A 244 -7.85 16.75 11.51
N GLY A 245 -9.03 17.28 11.18
CA GLY A 245 -9.20 18.68 10.81
C GLY A 245 -8.44 19.11 9.53
N LEU A 246 -7.97 18.15 8.72
CA LEU A 246 -7.19 18.44 7.50
C LEU A 246 -8.01 19.11 6.39
N LEU A 247 -9.33 18.93 6.41
CA LEU A 247 -10.27 19.60 5.51
C LEU A 247 -11.24 20.43 6.35
N SER A 248 -11.52 21.66 5.93
CA SER A 248 -12.60 22.46 6.51
C SER A 248 -13.96 21.80 6.27
N PRO A 249 -15.01 22.09 7.08
CA PRO A 249 -16.35 21.59 6.83
C PRO A 249 -16.89 21.91 5.42
N GLU A 250 -16.53 23.07 4.88
CA GLU A 250 -16.93 23.53 3.55
C GLU A 250 -16.26 22.70 2.46
N GLU A 251 -14.94 22.49 2.54
CA GLU A 251 -14.19 21.60 1.62
C GLU A 251 -14.67 20.16 1.76
N ASP A 252 -14.93 19.71 3.00
CA ASP A 252 -15.42 18.37 3.27
C ASP A 252 -16.73 18.13 2.52
N TYR A 253 -17.65 19.08 2.59
CA TYR A 253 -18.93 19.03 1.88
C TYR A 253 -18.76 19.13 0.37
N MET A 254 -17.99 20.10 -0.12
CA MET A 254 -17.83 20.38 -1.56
C MET A 254 -17.24 19.18 -2.31
N TYR A 255 -16.24 18.53 -1.72
CA TYR A 255 -15.50 17.44 -2.36
C TYR A 255 -15.82 16.04 -1.82
N ARG A 256 -16.92 15.89 -1.07
CA ARG A 256 -17.33 14.60 -0.46
C ARG A 256 -17.35 13.43 -1.45
N ASN A 257 -17.75 13.69 -2.68
CA ASN A 257 -17.87 12.68 -3.73
C ASN A 257 -16.58 12.50 -4.56
N ALA A 258 -15.53 13.29 -4.34
CA ALA A 258 -14.21 13.13 -4.97
C ALA A 258 -13.26 12.21 -4.18
N ARG A 259 -13.71 11.74 -3.01
CA ARG A 259 -12.95 10.89 -2.10
C ARG A 259 -12.89 9.47 -2.59
N LEU A 260 -11.74 8.85 -2.41
CA LEU A 260 -11.53 7.43 -2.66
C LEU A 260 -11.82 6.63 -1.39
N ASP A 261 -12.48 5.50 -1.57
CA ASP A 261 -12.68 4.49 -0.52
C ASP A 261 -12.58 3.08 -1.11
N GLY A 262 -12.35 2.10 -0.25
CA GLY A 262 -12.08 0.71 -0.62
C GLY A 262 -10.59 0.36 -0.67
N PRO A 263 -10.27 -0.90 -0.99
CA PRO A 263 -8.88 -1.38 -1.03
C PRO A 263 -8.14 -0.89 -2.27
N PHE A 264 -7.23 0.06 -2.14
CA PHE A 264 -6.45 0.56 -3.27
C PHE A 264 -5.03 1.00 -2.93
N THR A 265 -4.17 0.83 -3.92
CA THR A 265 -2.87 1.52 -4.05
C THR A 265 -2.73 2.02 -5.47
N ALA A 266 -2.25 3.24 -5.66
CA ALA A 266 -2.06 3.77 -7.01
C ALA A 266 -0.80 4.62 -7.10
N ILE A 267 -0.30 4.75 -8.32
CA ILE A 267 0.76 5.67 -8.68
C ILE A 267 0.21 6.64 -9.72
N ILE A 268 0.29 7.93 -9.42
CA ILE A 268 -0.12 9.01 -10.30
C ILE A 268 1.15 9.70 -10.80
N GLY A 269 1.32 9.73 -12.10
CA GLY A 269 2.32 10.53 -12.79
C GLY A 269 1.63 11.75 -13.36
N TYR A 270 2.17 12.94 -13.09
CA TYR A 270 1.61 14.19 -13.55
C TYR A 270 2.70 15.12 -14.06
N ASN A 271 2.48 15.70 -15.24
CA ASN A 271 3.30 16.75 -15.81
C ASN A 271 2.54 18.09 -15.75
N SER A 272 2.96 19.00 -14.88
CA SER A 272 2.35 20.34 -14.74
C SER A 272 2.71 21.28 -15.90
N GLY A 273 3.57 20.84 -16.82
CA GLY A 273 4.14 21.62 -17.90
C GLY A 273 5.54 22.15 -17.57
N ASP A 274 5.78 22.49 -16.31
CA ASP A 274 7.07 22.96 -15.80
C ASP A 274 7.77 21.96 -14.88
N ASP A 275 7.07 20.99 -14.31
CA ASP A 275 7.60 20.02 -13.37
C ASP A 275 6.92 18.64 -13.54
N LEU A 276 7.57 17.59 -13.04
CA LEU A 276 7.01 16.24 -13.02
C LEU A 276 6.77 15.80 -11.58
N TYR A 277 5.59 15.26 -11.33
CA TYR A 277 5.18 14.72 -10.03
C TYR A 277 4.95 13.22 -10.15
N MET A 278 5.56 12.47 -9.25
CA MET A 278 5.19 11.08 -8.98
C MET A 278 4.55 11.00 -7.60
N ILE A 279 3.36 10.42 -7.55
CA ILE A 279 2.56 10.36 -6.33
C ILE A 279 2.21 8.91 -6.08
N GLY A 280 2.55 8.39 -4.89
CA GLY A 280 2.14 7.06 -4.44
C GLY A 280 1.07 7.19 -3.36
N ILE A 281 -0.06 6.48 -3.51
CA ILE A 281 -1.16 6.54 -2.56
C ILE A 281 -1.56 5.14 -2.05
N ALA A 282 -2.01 5.07 -0.80
CA ALA A 282 -2.53 3.86 -0.16
C ALA A 282 -3.83 4.16 0.61
N ASP A 283 -4.79 3.25 0.51
CA ASP A 283 -6.04 3.38 1.26
C ASP A 283 -5.84 3.42 2.79
N ARG A 284 -6.87 3.90 3.50
CA ARG A 284 -6.85 4.10 4.97
C ARG A 284 -6.67 2.82 5.77
N SER A 285 -7.03 1.69 5.20
CA SER A 285 -6.86 0.39 5.81
C SER A 285 -5.61 -0.33 5.29
N LYS A 286 -4.89 0.25 4.33
CA LYS A 286 -3.69 -0.30 3.69
C LYS A 286 -3.90 -1.77 3.28
N PHE A 287 -4.99 -2.03 2.54
CA PHE A 287 -5.36 -3.38 2.10
C PHE A 287 -4.50 -3.89 0.94
N ARG A 288 -3.77 -3.00 0.28
CA ARG A 288 -2.85 -3.32 -0.81
C ARG A 288 -1.45 -2.82 -0.45
N PRO A 289 -0.40 -3.59 -0.76
CA PRO A 289 0.96 -3.18 -0.45
C PRO A 289 1.42 -2.08 -1.40
N VAL A 290 2.13 -1.11 -0.84
CA VAL A 290 2.92 -0.13 -1.57
C VAL A 290 4.21 0.15 -0.82
N ILE A 291 5.30 0.06 -1.57
CA ILE A 291 6.65 0.23 -1.10
C ILE A 291 7.22 1.48 -1.76
N ILE A 292 7.79 2.36 -0.95
CA ILE A 292 8.50 3.54 -1.41
C ILE A 292 9.99 3.29 -1.26
N GLY A 293 10.79 3.81 -2.19
CA GLY A 293 12.23 3.78 -2.03
C GLY A 293 12.92 4.99 -2.64
N GLU A 294 14.16 5.20 -2.22
CA GLU A 294 15.05 6.20 -2.81
C GLU A 294 16.50 5.70 -2.80
N ASP A 295 17.26 6.12 -3.81
CA ASP A 295 18.72 5.96 -3.84
C ASP A 295 19.41 7.25 -4.31
N GLU A 296 20.67 7.18 -4.72
CA GLU A 296 21.43 8.33 -5.23
C GLU A 296 20.78 9.01 -6.45
N TYR A 297 20.08 8.24 -7.29
CA TYR A 297 19.60 8.68 -8.60
C TYR A 297 18.08 8.77 -8.72
N TYR A 298 17.34 7.93 -8.01
CA TYR A 298 15.94 7.67 -8.30
C TYR A 298 15.08 7.61 -7.03
N TYR A 299 13.81 7.97 -7.23
CA TYR A 299 12.71 7.71 -6.32
C TYR A 299 11.83 6.62 -6.91
N TYR A 300 11.30 5.74 -6.07
CA TYR A 300 10.57 4.55 -6.47
C TYR A 300 9.24 4.43 -5.73
N VAL A 301 8.22 3.94 -6.43
CA VAL A 301 6.97 3.44 -5.85
C VAL A 301 6.69 2.08 -6.47
N ALA A 302 6.55 1.04 -5.66
CA ALA A 302 6.45 -0.34 -6.15
C ALA A 302 5.43 -1.15 -5.35
N SER A 303 4.93 -2.21 -5.98
CA SER A 303 4.12 -3.21 -5.29
C SER A 303 4.92 -4.10 -4.35
N GLU A 304 6.16 -4.41 -4.73
CA GLU A 304 7.05 -5.25 -3.95
C GLU A 304 8.46 -4.65 -3.90
N GLU A 305 9.14 -4.83 -2.76
CA GLU A 305 10.48 -4.28 -2.54
C GLU A 305 11.51 -4.84 -3.54
N SER A 306 11.32 -6.07 -4.04
CA SER A 306 12.21 -6.69 -5.02
C SER A 306 12.32 -5.90 -6.33
N GLN A 307 11.26 -5.19 -6.74
CA GLN A 307 11.28 -4.34 -7.93
C GLN A 307 12.26 -3.18 -7.77
N ILE A 308 12.33 -2.60 -6.57
CA ILE A 308 13.28 -1.54 -6.22
C ILE A 308 14.69 -2.12 -6.10
N ARG A 309 14.84 -3.25 -5.40
CA ARG A 309 16.14 -3.89 -5.16
C ARG A 309 16.82 -4.40 -6.42
N LEU A 310 16.03 -4.73 -7.45
CA LEU A 310 16.55 -5.10 -8.77
C LEU A 310 17.35 -3.96 -9.40
N LEU A 311 16.86 -2.72 -9.29
CA LEU A 311 17.52 -1.53 -9.80
C LEU A 311 18.59 -1.02 -8.82
N SER A 312 18.34 -1.14 -7.53
CA SER A 312 19.19 -0.58 -6.48
C SER A 312 19.16 -1.41 -5.21
N LYS A 313 20.16 -2.28 -5.06
CA LYS A 313 20.31 -3.14 -3.88
C LYS A 313 20.39 -2.35 -2.58
N ASN A 314 20.96 -1.14 -2.62
CA ASN A 314 21.21 -0.29 -1.47
C ASN A 314 20.15 0.81 -1.25
N ALA A 315 19.07 0.83 -2.03
CA ALA A 315 18.01 1.81 -1.85
C ALA A 315 17.48 1.84 -0.41
N ARG A 316 17.21 3.01 0.13
CA ARG A 316 16.41 3.11 1.34
C ARG A 316 14.97 2.75 0.97
N VAL A 317 14.31 1.92 1.78
CA VAL A 317 12.96 1.43 1.50
C VAL A 317 12.07 1.55 2.73
N TRP A 318 10.84 2.03 2.55
CA TRP A 318 9.82 2.12 3.58
C TRP A 318 8.43 1.86 3.01
N THR A 319 7.41 1.78 3.86
CA THR A 319 6.00 1.69 3.44
C THR A 319 5.27 2.99 3.73
N LEU A 320 4.14 3.26 3.11
CA LEU A 320 3.26 4.37 3.53
C LEU A 320 2.59 4.07 4.88
N SER A 321 2.34 5.11 5.68
CA SER A 321 1.37 5.01 6.78
C SER A 321 -0.05 4.80 6.20
N PRO A 322 -0.95 4.09 6.91
CA PRO A 322 -2.32 3.90 6.44
C PRO A 322 -3.03 5.23 6.10
N GLY A 323 -3.62 5.31 4.91
CA GLY A 323 -4.31 6.53 4.41
C GLY A 323 -3.40 7.70 4.07
N SER A 324 -2.08 7.49 4.00
CA SER A 324 -1.11 8.51 3.64
C SER A 324 -0.71 8.47 2.16
N TYR A 325 0.11 9.42 1.75
CA TYR A 325 0.56 9.61 0.37
C TYR A 325 2.01 10.08 0.31
N PHE A 326 2.75 9.54 -0.66
CA PHE A 326 4.08 9.98 -1.06
C PHE A 326 3.94 10.94 -2.23
N ILE A 327 4.58 12.10 -2.17
CA ILE A 327 4.64 13.07 -3.28
C ILE A 327 6.09 13.44 -3.49
N VAL A 328 6.56 13.27 -4.71
CA VAL A 328 7.89 13.70 -5.13
C VAL A 328 7.80 14.48 -6.44
N SER A 329 8.59 15.54 -6.53
CA SER A 329 8.74 16.40 -7.69
C SER A 329 10.14 16.25 -8.27
N LEU A 330 10.25 16.28 -9.61
CA LEU A 330 11.54 16.26 -10.29
C LEU A 330 12.40 17.45 -9.86
N LYS A 331 11.84 18.66 -9.80
CA LYS A 331 12.58 19.88 -9.46
C LYS A 331 12.75 20.11 -7.96
N ARG A 332 11.73 19.79 -7.15
CA ARG A 332 11.66 20.12 -5.72
C ARG A 332 12.09 18.98 -4.80
N GLY A 333 12.25 17.76 -5.33
CA GLY A 333 12.51 16.57 -4.52
C GLY A 333 11.26 16.11 -3.78
N VAL A 334 11.44 15.47 -2.62
CA VAL A 334 10.33 14.91 -1.86
C VAL A 334 9.54 16.02 -1.17
N ILE A 335 8.24 16.07 -1.45
CA ILE A 335 7.28 16.99 -0.85
C ILE A 335 6.58 16.34 0.34
N SER A 336 6.20 15.06 0.20
CA SER A 336 5.64 14.25 1.29
C SER A 336 6.25 12.86 1.25
N TYR A 337 6.79 12.40 2.38
CA TYR A 337 7.30 11.03 2.53
C TYR A 337 6.20 9.99 2.84
N GLY A 338 5.00 10.47 3.20
CA GLY A 338 3.89 9.63 3.69
C GLY A 338 4.09 9.05 5.10
N ARG A 339 5.13 9.52 5.80
CA ARG A 339 5.50 9.21 7.20
C ARG A 339 6.27 10.38 7.80
N THR A 340 6.38 10.44 9.13
CA THR A 340 7.26 11.43 9.78
C THR A 340 8.74 11.05 9.61
N VAL A 341 9.65 12.00 9.81
CA VAL A 341 11.10 11.76 9.69
C VAL A 341 11.56 10.69 10.68
N GLU A 342 11.08 10.74 11.93
CA GLU A 342 11.41 9.77 12.97
C GLU A 342 10.94 8.35 12.61
N GLU A 343 9.77 8.23 11.98
CA GLU A 343 9.28 6.95 11.48
C GLU A 343 10.14 6.44 10.33
N LEU A 344 10.57 7.30 9.41
CA LEU A 344 11.44 6.91 8.30
C LEU A 344 12.82 6.44 8.78
N GLU A 345 13.37 7.07 9.82
CA GLU A 345 14.65 6.68 10.42
C GLU A 345 14.59 5.32 11.11
N SER A 346 13.39 4.83 11.46
CA SER A 346 13.22 3.55 12.11
C SER A 346 13.27 2.33 11.18
N PHE A 347 13.13 2.51 9.87
CA PHE A 347 13.16 1.40 8.92
C PHE A 347 14.55 0.78 8.83
N SER A 348 14.58 -0.54 8.75
CA SER A 348 15.83 -1.29 8.73
C SER A 348 16.69 -0.93 7.50
N PRO A 349 18.04 -0.96 7.64
CA PRO A 349 18.92 -0.74 6.50
C PRO A 349 18.71 -1.82 5.41
N PRO A 350 19.22 -1.58 4.19
CA PRO A 350 19.19 -2.57 3.12
C PRO A 350 19.66 -3.97 3.58
N PRO A 351 18.97 -5.03 3.16
CA PRO A 351 19.32 -6.38 3.56
C PRO A 351 20.65 -6.83 2.93
N THR A 352 21.34 -7.76 3.60
CA THR A 352 22.58 -8.35 3.08
C THR A 352 22.24 -9.57 2.23
N PHE A 353 22.65 -9.55 0.96
CA PHE A 353 22.35 -10.62 0.00
C PHE A 353 23.47 -11.64 -0.17
N THR A 354 24.62 -11.44 0.47
CA THR A 354 25.84 -12.20 0.20
C THR A 354 26.32 -12.95 1.43
N THR A 355 26.58 -14.24 1.25
CA THR A 355 27.44 -15.07 2.09
C THR A 355 28.22 -16.02 1.19
N SER A 356 29.45 -16.38 1.57
CA SER A 356 30.25 -17.39 0.86
C SER A 356 29.80 -18.82 1.19
N ASP A 357 29.05 -19.00 2.26
CA ASP A 357 28.51 -20.28 2.72
C ASP A 357 27.01 -20.36 2.37
N TYR A 358 26.69 -20.93 1.21
CA TYR A 358 25.31 -21.10 0.74
C TYR A 358 25.11 -22.45 0.04
N ASP A 359 23.87 -22.95 0.10
CA ASP A 359 23.45 -24.18 -0.58
C ASP A 359 22.67 -23.87 -1.87
N ILE A 360 21.87 -22.79 -1.85
CA ILE A 360 20.97 -22.43 -2.94
C ILE A 360 21.10 -20.95 -3.28
N ASP A 361 21.22 -20.66 -4.56
CA ASP A 361 21.11 -19.31 -5.12
C ASP A 361 19.70 -19.12 -5.70
N ALA A 362 18.84 -18.42 -4.95
CA ALA A 362 17.43 -18.26 -5.31
C ALA A 362 17.22 -17.45 -6.59
N SER A 363 18.20 -16.66 -7.04
CA SER A 363 18.09 -15.91 -8.30
C SER A 363 17.91 -16.80 -9.53
N LYS A 364 18.24 -18.10 -9.42
CA LYS A 364 18.16 -19.10 -10.48
C LYS A 364 16.92 -20.00 -10.36
N VAL A 365 16.09 -19.78 -9.35
CA VAL A 365 14.97 -20.65 -9.01
C VAL A 365 13.69 -19.84 -9.03
N GLY A 366 12.60 -20.38 -9.59
CA GLY A 366 11.30 -19.72 -9.50
C GLY A 366 10.70 -19.86 -8.09
N TYR A 367 9.87 -18.90 -7.67
CA TYR A 367 9.23 -18.95 -6.35
C TYR A 367 8.44 -20.25 -6.07
N LYS A 368 7.91 -20.91 -7.11
CA LYS A 368 7.16 -22.18 -7.00
C LYS A 368 8.05 -23.39 -6.71
N ASP A 369 9.32 -23.31 -7.06
CA ASP A 369 10.25 -24.43 -7.02
C ASP A 369 11.25 -24.31 -5.87
N LEU A 370 11.43 -23.11 -5.30
CA LEU A 370 12.38 -22.89 -4.20
C LEU A 370 12.14 -23.82 -3.01
N ASN A 371 10.88 -24.07 -2.61
CA ASN A 371 10.59 -25.04 -1.56
C ASN A 371 11.10 -26.44 -1.89
N LYS A 372 10.96 -26.90 -3.14
CA LYS A 372 11.45 -28.21 -3.57
C LYS A 372 12.97 -28.26 -3.54
N GLU A 373 13.63 -27.20 -4.02
CA GLU A 373 15.09 -27.11 -3.98
C GLU A 373 15.62 -27.13 -2.54
N ILE A 374 14.99 -26.39 -1.61
CA ILE A 374 15.35 -26.45 -0.19
C ILE A 374 15.16 -27.86 0.37
N MET A 375 14.11 -28.57 -0.04
CA MET A 375 13.84 -29.93 0.44
C MET A 375 14.78 -30.99 -0.15
N LYS A 376 15.39 -30.75 -1.31
CA LYS A 376 16.42 -31.65 -1.88
C LYS A 376 17.76 -31.60 -1.15
N VAL A 377 18.03 -30.50 -0.45
CA VAL A 377 19.27 -30.36 0.34
C VAL A 377 19.15 -31.24 1.59
N ASP A 378 19.96 -32.29 1.65
CA ASP A 378 20.08 -33.23 2.77
C ASP A 378 20.93 -32.65 3.90
N LYS A 379 20.48 -31.51 4.43
CA LYS A 379 21.05 -30.85 5.61
C LYS A 379 19.92 -30.41 6.52
N LYS A 380 20.17 -30.45 7.83
CA LYS A 380 19.27 -29.85 8.83
C LYS A 380 19.18 -28.33 8.65
N GLU A 381 20.29 -27.70 8.30
CA GLU A 381 20.41 -26.26 8.09
C GLU A 381 20.69 -25.98 6.61
N VAL A 382 19.91 -25.09 6.01
CA VAL A 382 20.01 -24.72 4.59
C VAL A 382 20.13 -23.23 4.43
N ASN A 383 21.17 -22.80 3.72
CA ASN A 383 21.49 -21.41 3.44
C ASN A 383 21.04 -21.03 2.02
N VAL A 384 20.13 -20.08 1.90
CA VAL A 384 19.58 -19.60 0.62
C VAL A 384 19.90 -18.14 0.43
N ILE A 385 20.64 -17.81 -0.63
CA ILE A 385 21.04 -16.43 -0.96
C ILE A 385 20.24 -15.84 -2.11
N ASN A 386 20.36 -14.52 -2.28
CA ASN A 386 19.68 -13.76 -3.33
C ASN A 386 18.16 -13.97 -3.34
N VAL A 387 17.56 -14.10 -2.16
CA VAL A 387 16.10 -14.20 -2.06
C VAL A 387 15.51 -12.85 -2.45
N MET A 388 14.73 -12.85 -3.53
CA MET A 388 14.06 -11.66 -4.06
C MET A 388 12.57 -11.96 -4.26
N SER A 389 11.74 -11.63 -3.28
CA SER A 389 10.28 -11.79 -3.32
C SER A 389 9.79 -13.23 -3.56
N HIS A 390 10.59 -14.25 -3.23
CA HIS A 390 10.13 -15.62 -3.33
C HIS A 390 9.02 -15.87 -2.29
N ARG A 391 7.85 -16.29 -2.76
CA ARG A 391 6.62 -16.44 -1.98
C ARG A 391 6.46 -17.88 -1.49
N PHE A 392 5.62 -18.06 -0.47
CA PHE A 392 5.20 -19.38 0.03
C PHE A 392 6.33 -20.22 0.63
N ILE A 393 7.47 -19.61 0.99
CA ILE A 393 8.59 -20.35 1.55
C ILE A 393 8.15 -21.02 2.86
N GLY A 394 8.31 -22.35 2.95
CA GLY A 394 8.02 -23.11 4.18
C GLY A 394 6.61 -23.71 4.29
N ILE A 395 5.61 -23.28 3.49
CA ILE A 395 4.20 -23.73 3.62
C ILE A 395 3.99 -25.25 3.47
N SER A 396 4.91 -25.92 2.76
CA SER A 396 4.83 -27.35 2.42
C SER A 396 5.90 -28.17 3.13
N PHE A 397 6.58 -27.60 4.11
CA PHE A 397 7.71 -28.27 4.75
C PHE A 397 7.21 -29.34 5.73
N PRO A 398 7.84 -30.53 5.75
CA PRO A 398 7.55 -31.51 6.77
C PRO A 398 8.01 -31.02 8.15
N ARG A 399 7.41 -31.56 9.22
CA ARG A 399 7.65 -31.15 10.62
C ARG A 399 8.97 -31.71 11.19
N THR A 400 10.05 -31.53 10.45
CA THR A 400 11.34 -32.21 10.71
C THR A 400 12.32 -31.41 11.57
N GLY A 401 12.04 -30.14 11.87
CA GLY A 401 12.98 -29.29 12.58
C GLY A 401 14.07 -28.73 11.67
N LYS A 402 13.73 -28.47 10.40
CA LYS A 402 14.64 -27.88 9.42
C LYS A 402 14.88 -26.41 9.74
N ILE A 403 16.13 -25.97 9.63
CA ILE A 403 16.56 -24.59 9.83
C ILE A 403 16.85 -24.00 8.45
N VAL A 404 16.22 -22.87 8.12
CA VAL A 404 16.38 -22.22 6.81
C VAL A 404 16.87 -20.80 7.04
N ARG A 405 18.05 -20.48 6.52
CA ARG A 405 18.58 -19.12 6.49
C ARG A 405 18.32 -18.51 5.13
N LEU A 406 17.61 -17.38 5.12
CA LEU A 406 17.18 -16.67 3.92
C LEU A 406 17.89 -15.30 3.89
N TYR A 407 18.75 -15.08 2.91
CA TYR A 407 19.48 -13.83 2.73
C TYR A 407 18.85 -13.00 1.62
N GLY A 408 18.26 -11.86 1.97
CA GLY A 408 17.59 -10.95 1.04
C GLY A 408 16.19 -10.53 1.48
N VAL A 409 15.30 -10.31 0.51
CA VAL A 409 13.91 -9.90 0.72
C VAL A 409 12.99 -11.07 0.43
N VAL A 410 12.30 -11.57 1.45
CA VAL A 410 11.37 -12.70 1.32
C VAL A 410 9.99 -12.20 0.91
N GLY A 411 9.35 -12.88 -0.05
CA GLY A 411 8.01 -12.55 -0.52
C GLY A 411 6.92 -12.99 0.44
N ASN A 412 5.66 -12.75 0.08
CA ASN A 412 4.53 -13.02 0.96
C ASN A 412 4.42 -14.51 1.34
N VAL A 413 3.71 -14.79 2.44
CA VAL A 413 3.34 -16.15 2.85
C VAL A 413 4.55 -16.98 3.32
N LEU A 414 5.52 -16.33 3.98
CA LEU A 414 6.65 -17.02 4.61
C LEU A 414 6.18 -17.76 5.87
N ALA A 415 6.54 -19.03 5.98
CA ALA A 415 6.34 -19.87 7.16
C ALA A 415 4.87 -20.00 7.62
N ASN A 416 3.91 -19.76 6.73
CA ASN A 416 2.51 -20.07 7.02
C ASN A 416 2.35 -21.57 7.27
N LEU A 417 1.46 -21.92 8.20
CA LEU A 417 1.22 -23.30 8.63
C LEU A 417 2.44 -24.01 9.27
N ASN A 418 3.52 -23.29 9.56
CA ASN A 418 4.71 -23.88 10.18
C ASN A 418 4.38 -24.45 11.57
N GLU A 419 5.04 -25.54 11.94
CA GLU A 419 4.82 -26.19 13.23
C GLU A 419 6.10 -26.56 13.98
N ASN A 420 7.19 -26.82 13.27
CA ASN A 420 8.42 -27.31 13.91
C ASN A 420 9.71 -26.79 13.25
N ASN A 421 9.63 -26.06 12.13
CA ASN A 421 10.81 -25.57 11.43
C ASN A 421 11.21 -24.18 11.92
N GLU A 422 12.46 -23.81 11.68
CA GLU A 422 13.00 -22.50 12.03
C GLU A 422 13.44 -21.73 10.79
N PHE A 423 13.06 -20.46 10.72
CA PHE A 423 13.41 -19.57 9.61
C PHE A 423 14.16 -18.36 10.14
N TYR A 424 15.34 -18.08 9.59
CA TYR A 424 16.15 -16.92 9.90
C TYR A 424 16.27 -16.06 8.64
N VAL A 425 15.66 -14.88 8.65
CA VAL A 425 15.63 -13.95 7.52
C VAL A 425 16.62 -12.82 7.75
N TYR A 426 17.74 -12.85 7.04
CA TYR A 426 18.73 -11.78 7.01
C TYR A 426 18.29 -10.68 6.05
N GLY A 427 17.17 -10.05 6.40
CA GLY A 427 16.56 -8.98 5.64
C GLY A 427 15.08 -8.78 5.99
N ASN A 428 14.30 -8.34 5.00
CA ASN A 428 12.90 -7.99 5.18
C ASN A 428 11.97 -9.13 4.73
N VAL A 429 10.78 -9.20 5.31
CA VAL A 429 9.70 -10.10 4.87
C VAL A 429 8.50 -9.29 4.40
N ALA A 430 7.91 -9.68 3.28
CA ALA A 430 6.67 -9.09 2.78
C ALA A 430 5.43 -9.55 3.59
N ASP A 431 4.23 -9.23 3.09
CA ASP A 431 2.99 -9.38 3.85
C ASP A 431 2.66 -10.85 4.18
N ASP A 432 1.82 -11.02 5.19
CA ASP A 432 1.22 -12.32 5.55
C ASP A 432 2.27 -13.38 5.90
N CYS A 433 3.29 -12.97 6.67
CA CYS A 433 4.29 -13.87 7.23
C CYS A 433 3.75 -14.55 8.49
N CYS A 434 3.98 -15.85 8.63
CA CYS A 434 3.59 -16.69 9.78
C CYS A 434 2.07 -16.86 9.97
N ASP A 435 1.27 -16.78 8.90
CA ASP A 435 -0.17 -17.00 9.06
C ASP A 435 -0.50 -18.45 9.41
N THR A 436 -1.35 -18.61 10.43
CA THR A 436 -1.79 -19.89 10.96
C THR A 436 -0.61 -20.79 11.38
N MET A 437 0.53 -20.20 11.76
CA MET A 437 1.65 -20.96 12.33
C MET A 437 1.28 -21.55 13.70
N HIS A 438 1.57 -22.84 13.89
CA HIS A 438 1.19 -23.64 15.08
C HIS A 438 2.36 -23.96 16.01
N GLY A 439 3.60 -23.62 15.62
CA GLY A 439 4.83 -23.94 16.32
C GLY A 439 6.07 -23.61 15.48
N GLY A 440 7.26 -23.91 16.00
CA GLY A 440 8.52 -23.52 15.38
C GLY A 440 8.91 -22.08 15.69
N LYS A 441 9.84 -21.53 14.90
CA LYS A 441 10.37 -20.18 15.12
C LYS A 441 10.63 -19.43 13.82
N VAL A 442 10.37 -18.13 13.81
CA VAL A 442 10.75 -17.23 12.71
C VAL A 442 11.48 -16.02 13.29
N VAL A 443 12.67 -15.74 12.79
CA VAL A 443 13.54 -14.64 13.21
C VAL A 443 13.82 -13.75 12.02
N ILE A 444 13.48 -12.47 12.13
CA ILE A 444 13.58 -11.48 11.06
C ILE A 444 14.54 -10.37 11.52
N PHE A 445 15.68 -10.26 10.83
CA PHE A 445 16.72 -9.28 11.16
C PHE A 445 16.42 -7.88 10.63
N GLY A 446 15.50 -7.75 9.67
CA GLY A 446 14.99 -6.47 9.17
C GLY A 446 13.56 -6.20 9.62
N ASP A 447 12.76 -5.66 8.71
CA ASP A 447 11.36 -5.31 8.92
C ASP A 447 10.40 -6.39 8.41
N ALA A 448 9.25 -6.50 9.06
CA ALA A 448 8.08 -7.22 8.56
C ALA A 448 7.05 -6.25 7.99
N ARG A 449 6.39 -6.62 6.89
CA ARG A 449 5.29 -5.85 6.31
C ARG A 449 3.95 -6.20 6.97
N ASP A 450 2.85 -6.01 6.25
CA ASP A 450 1.51 -6.03 6.84
C ASP A 450 1.08 -7.47 7.17
N VAL A 451 0.17 -7.62 8.13
CA VAL A 451 -0.49 -8.90 8.46
C VAL A 451 0.48 -9.97 9.00
N LEU A 452 1.56 -9.55 9.65
CA LEU A 452 2.48 -10.48 10.34
C LEU A 452 1.75 -11.26 11.45
N GLY A 453 1.83 -12.58 11.42
CA GLY A 453 1.28 -13.46 12.47
C GLY A 453 -0.24 -13.51 12.48
N GLN A 454 -0.89 -13.35 11.32
CA GLN A 454 -2.33 -13.58 11.21
C GLN A 454 -2.71 -14.98 11.70
N ALA A 455 -3.75 -15.09 12.52
CA ALA A 455 -4.23 -16.34 13.07
C ALA A 455 -3.14 -17.22 13.72
N LEU A 456 -2.03 -16.63 14.18
CA LEU A 456 -0.92 -17.34 14.81
C LEU A 456 -1.41 -18.10 16.06
N GLN A 457 -1.09 -19.39 16.15
CA GLN A 457 -1.64 -20.32 17.16
C GLN A 457 -0.59 -20.91 18.10
N GLY A 458 0.68 -20.88 17.69
CA GLY A 458 1.80 -21.34 18.50
C GLY A 458 3.15 -20.97 17.88
N GLY A 459 4.23 -21.17 18.63
CA GLY A 459 5.58 -20.84 18.19
C GLY A 459 6.00 -19.42 18.53
N LYS A 460 7.15 -19.01 17.99
CA LYS A 460 7.82 -17.75 18.32
C LYS A 460 8.14 -16.98 17.04
N VAL A 461 7.79 -15.71 16.99
CA VAL A 461 8.10 -14.82 15.88
C VAL A 461 8.81 -13.59 16.42
N PHE A 462 10.04 -13.35 15.95
CA PHE A 462 10.92 -12.29 16.41
C PHE A 462 11.25 -11.35 15.25
N VAL A 463 10.98 -10.06 15.43
CA VAL A 463 11.30 -9.02 14.45
C VAL A 463 12.25 -8.02 15.09
N LYS A 464 13.40 -7.79 14.47
CA LYS A 464 14.38 -6.79 14.93
C LYS A 464 13.93 -5.37 14.63
N GLY A 465 13.44 -5.14 13.41
CA GLY A 465 12.96 -3.85 12.93
C GLY A 465 11.48 -3.63 13.19
N ASN A 466 10.84 -2.93 12.25
CA ASN A 466 9.43 -2.55 12.31
C ASN A 466 8.51 -3.66 11.82
N ALA A 467 7.23 -3.57 12.19
CA ALA A 467 6.15 -4.39 11.64
C ALA A 467 5.02 -3.52 11.06
N GLY A 468 4.32 -4.03 10.04
CA GLY A 468 3.28 -3.28 9.32
C GLY A 468 1.94 -3.20 10.05
N ASN A 469 0.87 -3.09 9.27
CA ASN A 469 -0.52 -2.99 9.74
C ASN A 469 -1.07 -4.37 10.14
N ARG A 470 -2.03 -4.43 11.09
CA ARG A 470 -2.75 -5.68 11.49
C ARG A 470 -1.85 -6.82 11.98
N VAL A 471 -0.78 -6.48 12.67
CA VAL A 471 0.12 -7.47 13.26
C VAL A 471 -0.61 -8.26 14.35
N GLY A 472 -0.58 -9.59 14.27
CA GLY A 472 -1.25 -10.48 15.22
C GLY A 472 -2.77 -10.54 15.08
N ILE A 473 -3.34 -10.14 13.94
CA ILE A 473 -4.78 -10.23 13.72
C ILE A 473 -5.29 -11.67 13.90
N GLN A 474 -6.34 -11.88 14.70
CA GLN A 474 -6.91 -13.19 15.04
C GLN A 474 -5.93 -14.20 15.69
N MET A 475 -4.79 -13.74 16.21
CA MET A 475 -3.85 -14.55 17.00
C MET A 475 -4.59 -15.18 18.18
N ARG A 476 -4.37 -16.48 18.40
CA ARG A 476 -5.16 -17.28 19.35
C ARG A 476 -4.30 -18.30 20.06
N GLU A 477 -4.70 -18.68 21.27
CA GLU A 477 -4.06 -19.77 22.00
C GLU A 477 -4.98 -20.99 22.03
N TYR A 478 -4.39 -22.19 21.98
CA TYR A 478 -5.15 -23.43 22.07
C TYR A 478 -4.42 -24.43 22.96
N GLN A 479 -5.10 -24.86 24.02
CA GLN A 479 -4.56 -25.79 25.03
C GLN A 479 -3.22 -25.29 25.60
N ASN A 480 -2.15 -26.07 25.41
CA ASN A 480 -0.79 -25.78 25.85
C ASN A 480 0.04 -24.99 24.83
N LYS A 481 -0.53 -24.64 23.67
CA LYS A 481 0.15 -23.85 22.64
C LYS A 481 -0.15 -22.37 22.84
N ARG A 482 0.89 -21.63 23.23
CA ARG A 482 0.88 -20.17 23.39
C ARG A 482 1.81 -19.55 22.35
N PRO A 483 1.31 -18.70 21.45
CA PRO A 483 2.17 -17.99 20.52
C PRO A 483 2.79 -16.73 21.15
N TYR A 484 4.04 -16.46 20.77
CA TYR A 484 4.79 -15.28 21.19
C TYR A 484 5.27 -14.49 19.98
N LEU A 485 4.96 -13.19 19.96
CA LEU A 485 5.35 -12.26 18.90
C LEU A 485 6.09 -11.06 19.51
N LEU A 486 7.39 -10.96 19.26
CA LEU A 486 8.24 -9.90 19.84
C LEU A 486 8.78 -9.01 18.72
N ILE A 487 8.58 -7.70 18.85
CA ILE A 487 8.91 -6.70 17.84
C ILE A 487 9.82 -5.65 18.45
N GLY A 488 10.97 -5.43 17.84
CA GLY A 488 11.98 -4.49 18.30
C GLY A 488 11.63 -3.04 17.99
N GLY A 489 11.14 -2.78 16.78
CA GLY A 489 10.75 -1.45 16.31
C GLY A 489 9.31 -1.07 16.64
N ARG A 490 8.72 -0.24 15.77
CA ARG A 490 7.32 0.21 15.84
C ARG A 490 6.38 -0.72 15.05
N VAL A 491 5.08 -0.61 15.33
CA VAL A 491 3.99 -1.26 14.59
C VAL A 491 3.04 -0.21 14.00
N ASP A 492 2.42 -0.46 12.84
CA ASP A 492 1.34 0.41 12.33
C ASP A 492 0.01 0.15 13.07
N ASP A 493 -1.13 0.44 12.43
CA ASP A 493 -2.47 0.33 13.01
C ASP A 493 -2.87 -1.13 13.29
N TYR A 494 -3.95 -1.31 14.06
CA TYR A 494 -4.65 -2.58 14.28
C TYR A 494 -3.79 -3.72 14.89
N LEU A 495 -2.78 -3.37 15.69
CA LEU A 495 -2.00 -4.35 16.46
C LEU A 495 -2.93 -5.20 17.35
N GLY A 496 -2.92 -6.52 17.16
CA GLY A 496 -3.71 -7.48 17.94
C GLY A 496 -5.22 -7.40 17.69
N GLU A 497 -5.65 -6.97 16.50
CA GLU A 497 -7.07 -6.95 16.11
C GLU A 497 -7.68 -8.36 16.21
N TYR A 498 -8.83 -8.51 16.87
CA TYR A 498 -9.52 -9.80 17.11
C TYR A 498 -8.66 -10.87 17.81
N MET A 499 -7.64 -10.46 18.57
CA MET A 499 -6.78 -11.38 19.31
C MET A 499 -7.58 -12.16 20.37
N ALA A 500 -7.46 -13.49 20.35
CA ALA A 500 -8.14 -14.41 21.26
C ALA A 500 -7.17 -15.19 22.17
N GLY A 501 -5.87 -14.86 22.14
CA GLY A 501 -4.85 -15.51 22.96
C GLY A 501 -3.43 -15.21 22.52
N GLY A 502 -2.45 -15.61 23.34
CA GLY A 502 -1.03 -15.39 23.09
C GLY A 502 -0.47 -14.10 23.70
N VAL A 503 0.78 -13.80 23.36
CA VAL A 503 1.53 -12.65 23.90
C VAL A 503 2.22 -11.89 22.78
N ILE A 504 1.97 -10.58 22.72
CA ILE A 504 2.69 -9.66 21.83
C ILE A 504 3.50 -8.68 22.68
N VAL A 505 4.77 -8.43 22.31
CA VAL A 505 5.64 -7.44 22.94
C VAL A 505 6.19 -6.50 21.89
N VAL A 506 6.01 -5.19 22.09
CA VAL A 506 6.60 -4.12 21.28
C VAL A 506 7.58 -3.34 22.13
N PHE A 507 8.88 -3.50 21.85
CA PHE A 507 9.94 -2.82 22.58
C PHE A 507 10.12 -1.38 22.11
N ASN A 508 9.83 -1.06 20.85
CA ASN A 508 10.06 0.26 20.27
C ASN A 508 11.45 0.83 20.60
N ASN A 509 12.48 0.32 19.94
CA ASN A 509 13.85 0.83 19.99
C ASN A 509 14.05 2.11 19.15
N THR A 510 12.96 2.78 18.77
CA THR A 510 12.94 3.91 17.85
C THR A 510 12.56 5.19 18.58
N LYS A 511 12.80 6.35 17.96
CA LYS A 511 12.32 7.65 18.48
C LYS A 511 10.83 7.91 18.17
N SER A 512 10.26 7.11 17.27
CA SER A 512 8.89 7.28 16.82
C SER A 512 7.89 6.68 17.83
N SER A 513 6.61 6.92 17.57
CA SER A 513 5.54 6.30 18.36
C SER A 513 5.57 4.77 18.21
N PRO A 514 5.41 4.00 19.29
CA PRO A 514 5.57 2.55 19.28
C PRO A 514 4.52 1.82 18.43
N THR A 515 3.32 2.38 18.29
CA THR A 515 2.21 1.76 17.56
C THR A 515 1.44 2.81 16.76
N GLY A 516 0.69 2.38 15.74
CA GLY A 516 -0.40 3.15 15.16
C GLY A 516 -1.63 3.20 16.07
N ASN A 517 -2.80 3.27 15.44
CA ASN A 517 -4.12 3.34 16.08
C ASN A 517 -4.77 1.96 16.24
N TYR A 518 -5.87 1.92 16.99
CA TYR A 518 -6.78 0.77 17.10
C TYR A 518 -6.18 -0.52 17.71
N VAL A 519 -5.18 -0.37 18.59
CA VAL A 519 -4.52 -1.49 19.28
C VAL A 519 -5.54 -2.29 20.08
N GLY A 520 -5.58 -3.61 19.89
CA GLY A 520 -6.44 -4.54 20.61
C GLY A 520 -7.93 -4.44 20.27
N SER A 521 -8.29 -3.86 19.12
CA SER A 521 -9.70 -3.81 18.68
C SER A 521 -10.28 -5.22 18.57
N GLY A 522 -11.39 -5.51 19.26
CA GLY A 522 -11.99 -6.85 19.28
C GLY A 522 -11.17 -7.94 19.96
N MET A 523 -10.16 -7.56 20.74
CA MET A 523 -9.42 -8.51 21.55
C MET A 523 -10.34 -9.12 22.63
N VAL A 524 -10.43 -10.45 22.62
CA VAL A 524 -11.17 -11.26 23.61
C VAL A 524 -10.24 -12.11 24.48
N GLY A 525 -8.95 -12.21 24.14
CA GLY A 525 -7.97 -13.00 24.88
C GLY A 525 -6.52 -12.57 24.58
N GLY A 526 -5.60 -12.97 25.46
CA GLY A 526 -4.16 -12.68 25.32
C GLY A 526 -3.70 -11.41 26.06
N ARG A 527 -2.44 -11.01 25.81
CA ARG A 527 -1.80 -9.80 26.40
C ARG A 527 -0.90 -9.11 25.37
N ILE A 528 -0.98 -7.78 25.30
CA ILE A 528 -0.08 -6.95 24.50
C ILE A 528 0.70 -6.04 25.45
N TYR A 529 2.03 -6.10 25.35
CA TYR A 529 2.96 -5.27 26.12
C TYR A 529 3.62 -4.26 25.20
N VAL A 530 3.44 -2.98 25.46
CA VAL A 530 4.11 -1.92 24.69
C VAL A 530 4.99 -1.12 25.63
N ARG A 531 6.31 -1.10 25.38
CA ARG A 531 7.25 -0.34 26.22
C ARG A 531 6.95 1.15 26.10
N GLY A 532 6.78 1.80 27.25
CA GLY A 532 6.35 3.20 27.32
C GLY A 532 4.84 3.40 27.36
N ARG A 533 4.43 4.66 27.45
CA ARG A 533 3.02 5.05 27.61
C ARG A 533 2.36 5.24 26.24
N LEU A 534 1.22 4.57 26.03
CA LEU A 534 0.35 4.82 24.88
C LEU A 534 -0.74 5.85 25.21
N ASP A 535 -1.09 6.64 24.21
CA ASP A 535 -2.30 7.45 24.22
C ASP A 535 -3.54 6.53 24.19
N PRO A 536 -4.46 6.65 25.16
CA PRO A 536 -5.69 5.84 25.20
C PRO A 536 -6.57 5.99 23.96
N GLY A 537 -6.46 7.10 23.23
CA GLY A 537 -7.13 7.30 21.93
C GLY A 537 -6.69 6.32 20.85
N ARG A 538 -5.56 5.63 21.03
CA ARG A 538 -5.04 4.60 20.12
C ARG A 538 -5.52 3.19 20.44
N LEU A 539 -6.25 2.99 21.54
CA LEU A 539 -6.69 1.67 22.00
C LEU A 539 -8.10 1.39 21.51
N GLY A 540 -8.31 0.25 20.86
CA GLY A 540 -9.62 -0.14 20.32
C GLY A 540 -10.17 0.81 19.25
N LEU A 541 -11.29 0.42 18.65
CA LEU A 541 -11.96 1.25 17.66
C LEU A 541 -12.73 2.39 18.35
N GLN A 542 -12.15 3.60 18.28
CA GLN A 542 -12.77 4.78 18.89
C GLN A 542 -14.07 5.17 18.19
N PRO A 543 -15.19 5.39 18.92
CA PRO A 543 -16.45 5.81 18.33
C PRO A 543 -16.35 7.16 17.63
N ASN A 544 -17.34 7.44 16.77
CA ASN A 544 -17.43 8.71 16.08
C ASN A 544 -17.77 9.83 17.08
N LYS A 545 -17.06 10.96 17.02
CA LYS A 545 -17.29 12.11 17.91
C LYS A 545 -18.73 12.62 17.86
N VAL A 546 -19.36 12.63 16.68
CA VAL A 546 -20.75 13.03 16.51
C VAL A 546 -21.71 12.08 17.24
N GLU A 547 -21.42 10.78 17.21
CA GLU A 547 -22.22 9.77 17.93
C GLU A 547 -22.04 9.90 19.44
N VAL A 548 -20.80 10.13 19.91
CA VAL A 548 -20.50 10.40 21.32
C VAL A 548 -21.26 11.63 21.81
N ILE A 549 -21.21 12.75 21.07
CA ILE A 549 -21.94 13.97 21.43
C ILE A 549 -23.45 13.73 21.44
N LYS A 550 -24.00 12.99 20.47
CA LYS A 550 -25.42 12.62 20.45
C LYS A 550 -25.81 11.77 21.66
N LEU A 551 -24.98 10.80 22.03
CA LEU A 551 -25.19 9.99 23.22
C LEU A 551 -25.19 10.87 24.48
N LEU A 552 -24.16 11.69 24.67
CA LEU A 552 -24.07 12.56 25.85
C LEU A 552 -25.28 13.50 25.96
N LYS A 553 -25.75 14.07 24.84
CA LYS A 553 -26.99 14.86 24.83
C LYS A 553 -28.22 14.05 25.21
N ALA A 554 -28.34 12.80 24.73
CA ALA A 554 -29.44 11.92 25.10
C ALA A 554 -29.40 11.57 26.61
N LEU A 555 -28.23 11.27 27.16
CA LEU A 555 -28.03 11.00 28.58
C LEU A 555 -28.42 12.21 29.45
N MET A 556 -28.14 13.43 28.98
CA MET A 556 -28.56 14.65 29.67
C MET A 556 -30.08 14.85 29.63
N LEU A 557 -30.74 14.57 28.51
CA LEU A 557 -32.21 14.62 28.42
C LEU A 557 -32.89 13.64 29.39
N ASP A 558 -32.25 12.49 29.65
CA ASP A 558 -32.70 11.50 30.63
C ASP A 558 -32.26 11.81 32.07
N ASN A 559 -31.64 12.98 32.32
CA ASN A 559 -31.09 13.40 33.62
C ASN A 559 -30.03 12.45 34.21
N LEU A 560 -29.32 11.70 33.36
CA LEU A 560 -28.26 10.78 33.78
C LEU A 560 -26.89 11.47 33.90
N ILE A 561 -26.70 12.60 33.21
CA ILE A 561 -25.54 13.49 33.31
C ILE A 561 -25.98 14.95 33.19
N THR A 562 -25.12 15.88 33.58
CA THR A 562 -25.32 17.33 33.50
C THR A 562 -24.69 17.94 32.24
N GLU A 563 -25.11 19.15 31.87
CA GLU A 563 -24.51 19.91 30.75
C GLU A 563 -23.00 20.14 30.96
N LYS A 564 -22.59 20.41 32.21
CA LYS A 564 -21.17 20.55 32.57
C LYS A 564 -20.39 19.26 32.30
N GLU A 565 -20.95 18.11 32.63
CA GLU A 565 -20.32 16.81 32.35
C GLU A 565 -20.19 16.55 30.84
N ILE A 566 -21.12 17.03 29.99
CA ILE A 566 -20.95 16.92 28.53
C ILE A 566 -19.67 17.61 28.08
N ASP A 567 -19.43 18.84 28.53
CA ASP A 567 -18.24 19.59 28.13
C ASP A 567 -16.94 18.95 28.63
N GLU A 568 -16.98 18.31 29.79
CA GLU A 568 -15.83 17.56 30.32
C GLU A 568 -15.59 16.21 29.60
N LEU A 569 -16.65 15.58 29.07
CA LEU A 569 -16.58 14.23 28.49
C LEU A 569 -16.40 14.19 26.97
N ARG A 570 -16.92 15.18 26.23
CA ARG A 570 -17.08 15.14 24.76
C ARG A 570 -15.77 15.00 23.96
N ASP A 571 -14.65 15.37 24.57
CA ASP A 571 -13.32 15.39 23.94
C ASP A 571 -12.39 14.31 24.52
N LEU A 572 -12.85 13.50 25.48
CA LEU A 572 -12.05 12.42 26.07
C LEU A 572 -11.95 11.22 25.13
N PRO A 573 -10.83 10.46 25.18
CA PRO A 573 -10.77 9.11 24.65
C PRO A 573 -11.88 8.23 25.23
N TYR A 574 -12.39 7.30 24.44
CA TYR A 574 -13.56 6.51 24.84
C TYR A 574 -13.37 5.74 26.14
N ILE A 575 -12.19 5.16 26.36
CA ILE A 575 -11.91 4.40 27.58
C ILE A 575 -12.03 5.31 28.80
N GLU A 576 -11.47 6.52 28.75
CA GLU A 576 -11.55 7.49 29.84
C GLU A 576 -12.98 8.02 30.05
N LEU A 577 -13.72 8.24 28.96
CA LEU A 577 -15.16 8.57 29.03
C LEU A 577 -15.93 7.48 29.77
N MET A 578 -15.67 6.21 29.46
CA MET A 578 -16.32 5.08 30.11
C MET A 578 -15.96 4.92 31.58
N ASP A 579 -14.78 5.37 31.99
CA ASP A 579 -14.35 5.34 33.40
C ASP A 579 -15.04 6.44 34.22
N ARG A 580 -15.46 7.54 33.59
CA ARG A 580 -16.23 8.60 34.23
C ARG A 580 -17.73 8.35 34.27
N LEU A 581 -18.29 7.67 33.26
CA LEU A 581 -19.71 7.31 33.26
C LEU A 581 -20.03 6.28 34.35
N GLN A 582 -21.20 6.41 34.97
CA GLN A 582 -21.70 5.51 36.02
C GLN A 582 -23.13 5.04 35.71
N GLY A 583 -23.56 3.98 36.38
CA GLY A 583 -24.94 3.46 36.31
C GLY A 583 -25.45 3.24 34.89
N ASP A 584 -26.67 3.71 34.63
CA ASP A 584 -27.36 3.53 33.35
C ASP A 584 -26.67 4.26 32.19
N ALA A 585 -26.00 5.38 32.45
CA ALA A 585 -25.23 6.10 31.43
C ALA A 585 -24.10 5.23 30.86
N LYS A 586 -23.35 4.57 31.75
CA LYS A 586 -22.29 3.62 31.36
C LYS A 586 -22.87 2.42 30.61
N ARG A 587 -24.01 1.89 31.08
CA ARG A 587 -24.69 0.76 30.43
C ARG A 587 -25.10 1.09 28.99
N PHE A 588 -25.69 2.25 28.76
CA PHE A 588 -26.11 2.66 27.41
C PHE A 588 -24.91 2.93 26.49
N ALA A 589 -23.85 3.57 26.99
CA ALA A 589 -22.62 3.78 26.23
C ALA A 589 -21.96 2.45 25.83
N LYS A 590 -21.91 1.47 26.75
CA LYS A 590 -21.39 0.12 26.48
C LYS A 590 -22.19 -0.58 25.38
N LYS A 591 -23.53 -0.58 25.49
CA LYS A 591 -24.43 -1.18 24.50
C LYS A 591 -24.29 -0.56 23.11
N MET A 592 -24.10 0.76 23.05
CA MET A 592 -23.99 1.47 21.78
C MET A 592 -22.65 1.20 21.05
N PHE A 593 -21.55 1.12 21.80
CA PHE A 593 -20.19 1.16 21.23
C PHE A 593 -19.35 -0.10 21.44
N GLU A 594 -19.45 -0.81 22.58
CA GLU A 594 -18.58 -1.97 22.87
C GLU A 594 -19.16 -3.28 22.35
N GLU A 595 -20.47 -3.48 22.40
CA GLU A 595 -21.10 -4.76 21.99
C GLU A 595 -20.88 -5.12 20.51
N LYS A 596 -20.44 -4.16 19.68
CA LYS A 596 -20.19 -4.38 18.25
C LYS A 596 -18.80 -4.93 17.95
N VAL A 597 -17.76 -4.32 18.52
CA VAL A 597 -16.36 -4.58 18.14
C VAL A 597 -15.49 -4.90 19.35
N GLY A 598 -15.89 -4.62 20.59
CA GLY A 598 -15.07 -4.82 21.79
C GLY A 598 -13.91 -3.83 21.89
N ILE A 599 -13.74 -3.20 23.05
CA ILE A 599 -12.66 -2.22 23.32
C ILE A 599 -11.83 -2.75 24.49
N PRO A 600 -10.49 -2.82 24.36
CA PRO A 600 -9.65 -3.38 25.41
C PRO A 600 -9.54 -2.45 26.62
N THR A 601 -8.99 -2.98 27.70
CA THR A 601 -8.53 -2.20 28.86
C THR A 601 -7.01 -2.09 28.86
N TYR A 602 -6.48 -1.12 29.61
CA TYR A 602 -5.04 -0.89 29.69
C TYR A 602 -4.59 -0.44 31.08
N GLU A 603 -3.32 -0.72 31.39
CA GLU A 603 -2.60 -0.22 32.56
C GLU A 603 -1.21 0.26 32.13
N TYR A 604 -0.73 1.40 32.63
CA TYR A 604 0.66 1.82 32.45
C TYR A 604 1.46 1.57 33.73
N ARG A 605 2.25 0.51 33.78
CA ARG A 605 2.95 0.04 35.00
C ARG A 605 4.19 -0.80 34.68
N GLU A 606 4.98 -1.09 35.69
CA GLU A 606 6.01 -2.13 35.62
C GLU A 606 5.36 -3.50 35.50
N LEU A 607 6.06 -4.45 34.87
CA LEU A 607 5.61 -5.84 34.75
C LEU A 607 5.56 -6.51 36.12
N THR A 608 4.59 -7.41 36.35
CA THR A 608 4.58 -8.20 37.59
C THR A 608 5.66 -9.28 37.58
N GLU A 609 6.01 -9.83 38.74
CA GLU A 609 7.00 -10.91 38.83
C GLU A 609 6.62 -12.12 37.94
N GLU A 610 5.34 -12.46 37.85
CA GLU A 610 4.85 -13.54 36.98
C GLU A 610 4.99 -13.20 35.49
N GLU A 611 4.72 -11.95 35.11
CA GLU A 611 4.88 -11.50 33.73
C GLU A 611 6.35 -11.47 33.32
N VAL A 612 7.24 -11.02 34.20
CA VAL A 612 8.69 -11.07 33.97
C VAL A 612 9.15 -12.53 33.85
N LYS A 613 8.69 -13.41 34.75
CA LYS A 613 9.04 -14.84 34.71
C LYS A 613 8.57 -15.52 33.42
N GLU A 614 7.43 -15.12 32.88
CA GLU A 614 6.92 -15.62 31.60
C GLU A 614 7.73 -15.08 30.41
N LEU A 615 8.03 -13.78 30.39
CA LEU A 615 8.68 -13.13 29.25
C LEU A 615 10.18 -13.41 29.20
N LEU A 616 10.87 -13.51 30.34
CA LEU A 616 12.32 -13.61 30.42
C LEU A 616 12.92 -14.71 29.52
N PRO A 617 12.40 -15.96 29.49
CA PRO A 617 12.95 -16.99 28.61
C PRO A 617 12.80 -16.66 27.12
N VAL A 618 11.68 -16.05 26.73
CA VAL A 618 11.37 -15.72 25.34
C VAL A 618 12.18 -14.51 24.87
N VAL A 619 12.32 -13.49 25.73
CA VAL A 619 13.13 -12.30 25.44
C VAL A 619 14.63 -12.64 25.45
N SER A 620 15.09 -13.53 26.33
CA SER A 620 16.47 -14.01 26.29
C SER A 620 16.80 -14.77 25.00
N GLU A 621 15.82 -15.50 24.46
CA GLU A 621 15.97 -16.14 23.16
C GLU A 621 15.97 -15.13 22.00
N TYR A 622 15.09 -14.13 22.03
CA TYR A 622 15.10 -13.01 21.10
C TYR A 622 16.47 -12.32 21.08
N ASP A 623 17.02 -12.02 22.27
CA ASP A 623 18.33 -11.38 22.41
C ASP A 623 19.47 -12.23 21.85
N ARG A 624 19.45 -13.54 22.11
CA ARG A 624 20.44 -14.47 21.57
C ARG A 624 20.38 -14.55 20.05
N ASP A 625 19.18 -14.63 19.47
CA ASP A 625 19.00 -14.80 18.02
C ASP A 625 19.31 -13.50 17.24
N LEU A 626 18.99 -12.33 17.80
CA LEU A 626 19.11 -11.04 17.11
C LEU A 626 20.29 -10.17 17.57
N GLY A 627 21.02 -10.61 18.60
CA GLY A 627 22.16 -9.91 19.17
C GLY A 627 21.77 -8.61 19.89
N THR A 628 20.64 -8.62 20.60
CA THR A 628 20.10 -7.47 21.35
C THR A 628 20.25 -7.65 22.86
N LYS A 629 19.75 -6.68 23.64
CA LYS A 629 19.75 -6.70 25.12
C LYS A 629 18.41 -6.21 25.68
N TYR A 630 17.30 -6.68 25.12
CA TYR A 630 15.95 -6.27 25.51
C TYR A 630 15.48 -6.91 26.81
N VAL A 631 16.19 -7.91 27.34
CA VAL A 631 16.00 -8.34 28.73
C VAL A 631 16.15 -7.15 29.70
N ASP A 632 17.07 -6.22 29.41
CA ASP A 632 17.28 -5.02 30.24
C ASP A 632 16.05 -4.11 30.29
N PHE A 633 15.15 -4.20 29.30
CA PHE A 633 13.93 -3.41 29.23
C PHE A 633 12.76 -4.00 30.04
N LEU A 634 12.86 -5.24 30.53
CA LEU A 634 11.78 -5.86 31.30
C LEU A 634 11.52 -5.18 32.66
N GLY A 635 12.50 -4.42 33.17
CA GLY A 635 12.34 -3.58 34.37
C GLY A 635 11.71 -2.21 34.10
N GLU A 636 11.44 -1.85 32.84
CA GLU A 636 10.80 -0.57 32.51
C GLU A 636 9.27 -0.65 32.63
N ARG A 637 8.61 0.50 32.45
CA ARG A 637 7.14 0.58 32.42
C ARG A 637 6.59 0.27 31.03
N PHE A 638 5.53 -0.53 31.02
CA PHE A 638 4.80 -0.92 29.83
C PHE A 638 3.36 -0.43 29.91
N THR A 639 2.80 -0.08 28.75
CA THR A 639 1.36 -0.13 28.56
C THR A 639 0.96 -1.58 28.33
N VAL A 640 0.21 -2.13 29.29
CA VAL A 640 -0.28 -3.51 29.25
C VAL A 640 -1.74 -3.49 28.81
N VAL A 641 -2.01 -4.00 27.60
CA VAL A 641 -3.35 -4.06 27.01
C VAL A 641 -3.92 -5.47 27.15
N ARG A 642 -5.18 -5.55 27.60
CA ARG A 642 -5.90 -6.79 27.88
C ARG A 642 -7.35 -6.71 27.39
N PRO A 643 -8.02 -7.85 27.14
CA PRO A 643 -9.46 -7.83 26.88
C PRO A 643 -10.19 -7.25 28.10
N ARG A 644 -11.20 -6.42 27.84
CA ARG A 644 -12.09 -5.93 28.90
C ARG A 644 -12.96 -7.12 29.35
N LYS A 645 -12.73 -7.62 30.56
CA LYS A 645 -13.57 -8.66 31.16
C LYS A 645 -14.89 -8.04 31.61
N ASP A 646 -15.99 -8.72 31.37
CA ASP A 646 -17.33 -8.32 31.82
C ASP A 646 -17.49 -8.34 33.33
#